data_AF-A0A7S1ZGT6-F1
#
_entry.id   AF-A0A7S1ZGT6-F1
#
_cell.length_a   1.000
_cell.length_b   1.000
_cell.length_c   1.000
_cell.angle_alpha   90.00
_cell.angle_beta   90.00
_cell.angle_gamma   90.00
#
_symmetry.space_group_name_H-M   'P 1'
#
loop_
_entity.id
_entity.type
_entity.pdbx_description
1 polymer ?
#
loop_
_entity_poly.entity_id
_entity_poly.type
_entity_poly.pdbx_seq_one_letter_code
_entity_poly.pdbx_strand_id
1 'polypeptide(L)'
;DNGCLCYVLRTGFSSAQGKLVRMIEGSQEKVKGHEKETALLLLLLFIFAVASSSYVLYHGIQDENRSNYELLLHCILIITSVIPPELPMQMALAVNNSLMTLMKLQVFCTEPYRVPIAGKLDCCLFDKTGTLTTDELVAVGVFQAKSLKEQQPKKGGSNSSGEKASEQNLTPMTKVCNEAALVLAGCHSLVLIDGETTGDPLEAAAIGAMRWGLSDSSGHAVPLPDTDKKKGGTAISVLGTSVRELEVLARHHFSSKLQRMSCVVRDVAGRRIFAVVKGSPEAVGNLLAEKPPGYDESAKSLSKSGYRVISLAYKTLSRNDQVESAKDTRAKCEEDVTFAGFVAFTCRVRKDTKAVLRRLKQGGMTVTMVTGDALLTAAHVAKEVAICDSEDDDADDDPLAFETNEELKTFLQSKKAQAGVRSAAKGSTGKAKKKKNLKPILILEKEKSGVLYWQNYDDETKLQEFTAAGVPDLAKEYDLATTGKNLSAAFEYDDETKRVLAHFKIFARMTPDAKETVIECLHSIGNLCLMCGDGANDVGALKQADVGVALLSGFGDVNVDRGEDGHKKDKKKDSNANIPATAIMTQQQLDALRMMPVSLLKAQIRGLGVDPDKYGVVEKEDLVKLYQIKARDVAVKKYEKRNTMNKVKTNRAEQAAKQKEAMAEKQRKMQLRVQELEAQGEQWATVKAMKEFWGNEMEEGRKKKAEIAKSRSIEGSAASMVAQLEDLEMDELPMVKLGDASIAAPFTSKIPSIRGCVDIIRQGRCTLVTSIQMYQILALNCLISSYSLSVLYLDGIKYGDKQMTAMGMLMSVSFMSVSRSKPLERLSPVKPLTSIFHPSLFISLLGQFAVHLVTMMMAVKKAKDHLPEDYKVDLDGEFKPGIFNSVVFLVSNVQQVTVFVVNLQGRPFMNGLTENRPLLWSLLITFILTFMFASETVPSLNKYFELVPFPDEAFRDFILRILMVDVVVCFLFDRLMKFIFCRKILFASMEGTTMSDVMRLGRTVGVIFVLMHMFLGNDEQWEEMIRMEEEGYLNETVMDASDANVMTLETHTQVGEL
;
A
#
# COMPACT_ATOMS: atom_id res chain seq x y z
N ASP A 1 -41.15 15.04 24.37
CA ASP A 1 -39.74 15.21 24.76
C ASP A 1 -39.36 16.62 25.24
N ASN A 2 -40.26 17.61 25.40
CA ASN A 2 -39.85 19.01 25.62
C ASN A 2 -38.81 19.51 24.57
N GLY A 3 -38.85 18.94 23.36
CA GLY A 3 -37.90 19.23 22.30
C GLY A 3 -38.09 20.63 21.71
N CYS A 4 -37.00 21.18 21.16
CA CYS A 4 -37.03 22.46 20.45
C CYS A 4 -37.78 22.33 19.13
N LEU A 5 -38.67 23.29 18.81
CA LEU A 5 -39.33 23.37 17.51
C LEU A 5 -38.31 23.83 16.47
N CYS A 6 -37.89 22.93 15.59
CA CYS A 6 -36.94 23.23 14.51
C CYS A 6 -37.66 23.36 13.16
N TYR A 7 -37.30 24.37 12.39
CA TYR A 7 -37.75 24.50 11.00
C TYR A 7 -36.72 23.86 10.07
N VAL A 8 -37.19 22.95 9.22
CA VAL A 8 -36.35 22.32 8.20
C VAL A 8 -36.11 23.33 7.08
N LEU A 9 -34.89 23.86 6.99
CA LEU A 9 -34.52 24.83 5.95
C LEU A 9 -34.27 24.18 4.59
N ARG A 10 -33.70 22.97 4.59
CA ARG A 10 -33.29 22.23 3.38
C ARG A 10 -33.39 20.73 3.64
N THR A 11 -33.83 19.97 2.64
CA THR A 11 -33.98 18.50 2.68
C THR A 11 -33.30 17.82 1.50
N GLY A 12 -32.97 16.54 1.65
CA GLY A 12 -32.37 15.72 0.59
C GLY A 12 -31.06 16.32 0.04
N PHE A 13 -30.91 16.31 -1.29
CA PHE A 13 -29.73 16.82 -2.01
C PHE A 13 -29.49 18.34 -1.88
N SER A 14 -30.47 19.11 -1.37
CA SER A 14 -30.29 20.53 -1.12
C SER A 14 -29.60 20.83 0.22
N SER A 15 -29.55 19.84 1.13
CA SER A 15 -28.82 19.92 2.40
C SER A 15 -27.30 20.02 2.18
N ALA A 16 -26.54 20.37 3.21
CA ALA A 16 -25.07 20.47 3.10
C ALA A 16 -24.43 19.11 2.71
N GLN A 17 -24.85 18.02 3.37
CA GLN A 17 -24.41 16.66 3.03
C GLN A 17 -24.93 16.24 1.65
N GLY A 18 -26.16 16.59 1.31
CA GLY A 18 -26.74 16.33 -0.01
C GLY A 18 -25.98 17.00 -1.16
N LYS A 19 -25.48 18.24 -0.95
CA LYS A 19 -24.62 18.93 -1.92
C LYS A 19 -23.28 18.21 -2.11
N LEU A 20 -22.67 17.72 -1.03
CA LEU A 20 -21.46 16.90 -1.09
C LEU A 20 -21.70 15.62 -1.91
N VAL A 21 -22.78 14.89 -1.66
CA VAL A 21 -23.13 13.68 -2.45
C VAL A 21 -23.35 14.02 -3.92
N ARG A 22 -24.04 15.14 -4.22
CA ARG A 22 -24.24 15.59 -5.60
C ARG A 22 -22.94 15.98 -6.30
N MET A 23 -21.99 16.53 -5.56
CA MET A 23 -20.64 16.82 -6.06
C MET A 23 -19.88 15.52 -6.36
N ILE A 24 -19.99 14.49 -5.52
CA ILE A 24 -19.43 13.14 -5.79
C ILE A 24 -20.03 12.53 -7.06
N GLU A 25 -21.35 12.66 -7.25
CA GLU A 25 -22.07 12.11 -8.41
C GLU A 25 -21.76 12.89 -9.70
N GLY A 26 -21.69 14.23 -9.61
CA GLY A 26 -21.47 15.11 -10.76
C GLY A 26 -20.02 15.20 -11.26
N SER A 27 -19.03 14.81 -10.45
CA SER A 27 -17.60 14.84 -10.77
C SER A 27 -17.07 13.54 -11.41
N GLN A 28 -17.95 12.70 -11.98
CA GLN A 28 -17.53 11.52 -12.74
C GLN A 28 -16.93 11.89 -14.10
N GLU A 29 -15.77 12.56 -14.12
CA GLU A 29 -14.94 12.52 -15.30
C GLU A 29 -14.32 11.12 -15.42
N LYS A 30 -14.61 10.44 -16.54
CA LYS A 30 -13.91 9.20 -16.90
C LYS A 30 -12.44 9.56 -17.08
N VAL A 31 -11.60 9.17 -16.14
CA VAL A 31 -10.15 9.27 -16.27
C VAL A 31 -9.75 8.51 -17.53
N LYS A 32 -9.48 9.24 -18.62
CA LYS A 32 -9.03 8.66 -19.90
C LYS A 32 -7.61 8.15 -19.69
N GLY A 33 -7.50 6.86 -19.35
CA GLY A 33 -6.23 6.19 -19.08
C GLY A 33 -5.42 5.87 -20.36
N HIS A 34 -4.79 4.70 -20.37
CA HIS A 34 -3.94 4.20 -21.47
C HIS A 34 -4.67 3.94 -22.81
N GLU A 35 -6.00 4.08 -22.86
CA GLU A 35 -6.82 3.74 -24.04
C GLU A 35 -6.33 4.41 -25.33
N LYS A 36 -5.93 5.69 -25.26
CA LYS A 36 -5.39 6.42 -26.43
C LYS A 36 -4.09 5.83 -26.94
N GLU A 37 -3.18 5.43 -26.04
CA GLU A 37 -1.89 4.86 -26.40
C GLU A 37 -2.06 3.46 -26.99
N THR A 38 -2.92 2.64 -26.37
CA THR A 38 -3.27 1.32 -26.88
C THR A 38 -3.92 1.43 -28.26
N ALA A 39 -4.85 2.38 -28.45
CA ALA A 39 -5.45 2.63 -29.76
C ALA A 39 -4.42 3.07 -30.80
N LEU A 40 -3.47 3.95 -30.45
CA LEU A 40 -2.40 4.38 -31.36
C LEU A 40 -1.45 3.22 -31.72
N LEU A 41 -1.11 2.38 -30.75
CA LEU A 41 -0.28 1.19 -30.99
C LEU A 41 -1.00 0.20 -31.91
N LEU A 42 -2.28 -0.10 -31.64
CA LEU A 42 -3.09 -0.98 -32.49
C LEU A 42 -3.25 -0.41 -33.90
N LEU A 43 -3.43 0.91 -34.05
CA LEU A 43 -3.48 1.56 -35.35
C LEU A 43 -2.15 1.39 -36.12
N LEU A 44 -1.02 1.55 -35.45
CA LEU A 44 0.30 1.34 -36.05
C LEU A 44 0.49 -0.11 -36.51
N LEU A 45 0.14 -1.08 -35.66
CA LEU A 45 0.20 -2.50 -36.01
C LEU A 45 -0.76 -2.85 -37.16
N PHE A 46 -1.95 -2.24 -37.18
CA PHE A 46 -2.92 -2.41 -38.25
C PHE A 46 -2.40 -1.91 -39.60
N ILE A 47 -1.64 -0.80 -39.63
CA ILE A 47 -1.00 -0.31 -40.87
C ILE A 47 0.00 -1.36 -41.41
N PHE A 48 0.80 -1.98 -40.54
CA PHE A 48 1.69 -3.07 -40.93
C PHE A 48 0.95 -4.31 -41.42
N ALA A 49 -0.19 -4.64 -40.78
CA ALA A 49 -1.06 -5.74 -41.20
C ALA A 49 -1.60 -5.53 -42.62
N VAL A 50 -2.10 -4.32 -42.90
CA VAL A 50 -2.64 -3.95 -44.22
C VAL A 50 -1.55 -3.99 -45.28
N ALA A 51 -0.34 -3.51 -44.96
CA ALA A 51 0.80 -3.60 -45.88
C ALA A 51 1.17 -5.06 -46.19
N SER A 52 1.23 -5.92 -45.16
CA SER A 52 1.53 -7.35 -45.30
C SER A 52 0.44 -8.10 -46.09
N SER A 53 -0.83 -7.80 -45.80
CA SER A 53 -2.00 -8.35 -46.50
C SER A 53 -2.03 -7.91 -47.97
N SER A 54 -1.70 -6.64 -48.25
CA SER A 54 -1.60 -6.11 -49.62
C SER A 54 -0.47 -6.78 -50.41
N TYR A 55 0.66 -7.07 -49.76
CA TYR A 55 1.76 -7.82 -50.38
C TYR A 55 1.34 -9.25 -50.78
N VAL A 56 0.65 -9.96 -49.88
CA VAL A 56 0.12 -11.30 -50.14
C VAL A 56 -0.92 -11.28 -51.25
N LEU A 57 -1.82 -10.31 -51.25
CA LEU A 57 -2.83 -10.14 -52.30
C LEU A 57 -2.18 -9.86 -53.67
N TYR A 58 -1.18 -8.98 -53.72
CA TYR A 58 -0.47 -8.63 -54.95
C TYR A 58 0.23 -9.84 -55.58
N HIS A 59 0.97 -10.61 -54.78
CA HIS A 59 1.64 -11.83 -55.27
C HIS A 59 0.68 -12.98 -55.49
N GLY A 60 -0.38 -13.11 -54.69
CA GLY A 60 -1.37 -14.17 -54.82
C GLY A 60 -2.23 -14.06 -56.07
N ILE A 61 -2.53 -12.83 -56.54
CA ILE A 61 -3.28 -12.61 -57.79
C ILE A 61 -2.44 -12.96 -59.04
N GLN A 62 -1.11 -12.90 -58.94
CA GLN A 62 -0.22 -13.26 -60.06
C GLN A 62 -0.13 -14.76 -60.31
N ASP A 63 -0.51 -15.59 -59.33
CA ASP A 63 -0.57 -17.04 -59.45
C ASP A 63 -1.93 -17.47 -60.03
N GLU A 64 -1.98 -17.79 -61.33
CA GLU A 64 -3.22 -18.18 -62.04
C GLU A 64 -3.84 -19.49 -61.52
N ASN A 65 -3.09 -20.30 -60.75
CA ASN A 65 -3.54 -21.59 -60.20
C ASN A 65 -4.27 -21.48 -58.85
N ARG A 66 -4.44 -20.27 -58.28
CA ARG A 66 -4.97 -20.10 -56.92
C ARG A 66 -6.45 -19.76 -56.86
N SER A 67 -7.10 -20.22 -55.80
CA SER A 67 -8.45 -19.78 -55.44
C SER A 67 -8.44 -18.36 -54.87
N ASN A 68 -9.16 -17.44 -55.54
CA ASN A 68 -9.39 -16.08 -55.03
C ASN A 68 -10.05 -16.07 -53.65
N TYR A 69 -10.83 -17.11 -53.32
CA TYR A 69 -11.49 -17.23 -52.03
C TYR A 69 -10.50 -17.53 -50.89
N GLU A 70 -9.57 -18.46 -51.10
CA GLU A 70 -8.54 -18.80 -50.10
C GLU A 70 -7.56 -17.65 -49.90
N LEU A 71 -7.19 -16.95 -50.98
CA LEU A 71 -6.36 -15.75 -50.89
C LEU A 71 -7.02 -14.65 -50.04
N LEU A 72 -8.33 -14.44 -50.23
CA LEU A 72 -9.10 -13.49 -49.43
C LEU A 72 -9.16 -13.90 -47.95
N LEU A 73 -9.35 -15.19 -47.66
CA LEU A 73 -9.33 -15.71 -46.28
C LEU A 73 -7.98 -15.46 -45.60
N HIS A 74 -6.87 -15.67 -46.30
CA HIS A 74 -5.54 -15.40 -45.76
C HIS A 74 -5.29 -13.91 -45.52
N CYS A 75 -5.77 -13.04 -46.43
CA CYS A 75 -5.71 -11.60 -46.24
C CYS A 75 -6.47 -11.17 -44.97
N ILE A 76 -7.64 -11.77 -44.71
CA ILE A 76 -8.43 -11.56 -43.49
C ILE A 76 -7.69 -12.11 -42.27
N LEU A 77 -7.09 -13.31 -42.36
CA LEU A 77 -6.33 -13.94 -41.27
C LEU A 77 -5.15 -13.09 -40.81
N ILE A 78 -4.40 -12.49 -41.74
CA ILE A 78 -3.30 -11.57 -41.40
C ILE A 78 -3.83 -10.39 -40.61
N ILE A 79 -4.92 -9.76 -41.06
CA ILE A 79 -5.51 -8.60 -40.40
C ILE A 79 -6.06 -8.97 -39.00
N THR A 80 -6.73 -10.12 -38.85
CA THR A 80 -7.27 -10.56 -37.56
C THR A 80 -6.18 -11.03 -36.60
N SER A 81 -5.08 -11.59 -37.09
CA SER A 81 -3.95 -12.05 -36.26
C SER A 81 -3.19 -10.93 -35.54
N VAL A 82 -3.34 -9.68 -36.02
CA VAL A 82 -2.68 -8.50 -35.44
C VAL A 82 -3.28 -8.05 -34.12
N ILE A 83 -4.51 -8.47 -33.81
CA ILE A 83 -5.16 -8.19 -32.52
C ILE A 83 -5.24 -9.51 -31.75
N PRO A 84 -4.35 -9.72 -30.76
CA PRO A 84 -4.36 -10.95 -29.99
C PRO A 84 -5.62 -11.06 -29.15
N PRO A 85 -6.35 -12.19 -29.21
CA PRO A 85 -7.58 -12.36 -28.44
C PRO A 85 -7.33 -12.34 -26.93
N GLU A 86 -6.10 -12.58 -26.48
CA GLU A 86 -5.73 -12.61 -25.06
C GLU A 86 -5.53 -11.21 -24.45
N LEU A 87 -5.37 -10.15 -25.25
CA LEU A 87 -5.03 -8.81 -24.76
C LEU A 87 -6.00 -8.32 -23.64
N PRO A 88 -7.33 -8.34 -23.81
CA PRO A 88 -8.24 -7.84 -22.76
C PRO A 88 -8.19 -8.69 -21.49
N MET A 89 -8.11 -10.02 -21.63
CA MET A 89 -8.01 -10.96 -20.52
C MET A 89 -6.73 -10.72 -19.71
N GLN A 90 -5.61 -10.54 -20.41
CA GLN A 90 -4.30 -10.32 -19.81
C GLN A 90 -4.25 -9.01 -19.01
N MET A 91 -4.79 -7.92 -19.57
CA MET A 91 -4.89 -6.64 -18.85
C MET A 91 -5.76 -6.76 -17.59
N ALA A 92 -6.91 -7.43 -17.69
CA ALA A 92 -7.79 -7.65 -16.55
C ALA A 92 -7.11 -8.50 -15.46
N LEU A 93 -6.38 -9.54 -15.84
CA LEU A 93 -5.63 -10.40 -14.90
C LEU A 93 -4.54 -9.63 -14.15
N ALA A 94 -3.76 -8.77 -14.84
CA ALA A 94 -2.72 -7.96 -14.21
C ALA A 94 -3.32 -6.99 -13.17
N VAL A 95 -4.43 -6.33 -13.51
CA VAL A 95 -5.13 -5.43 -12.60
C VAL A 95 -5.74 -6.21 -11.43
N ASN A 96 -6.42 -7.33 -11.67
CA ASN A 96 -7.01 -8.14 -10.59
C ASN A 96 -5.99 -8.72 -9.63
N ASN A 97 -4.83 -9.18 -10.13
CA ASN A 97 -3.72 -9.63 -9.27
C ASN A 97 -3.21 -8.48 -8.38
N SER A 98 -3.16 -7.26 -8.91
CA SER A 98 -2.76 -6.07 -8.15
C SER A 98 -3.79 -5.71 -7.07
N LEU A 99 -5.09 -5.79 -7.39
CA LEU A 99 -6.18 -5.61 -6.41
C LEU A 99 -6.10 -6.63 -5.28
N MET A 100 -5.94 -7.91 -5.61
CA MET A 100 -5.79 -8.98 -4.62
C MET A 100 -4.57 -8.78 -3.72
N THR A 101 -3.51 -8.16 -4.22
CA THR A 101 -2.32 -7.82 -3.44
C THR A 101 -2.59 -6.65 -2.50
N LEU A 102 -3.28 -5.60 -2.95
CA LEU A 102 -3.69 -4.47 -2.11
C LEU A 102 -4.70 -4.87 -1.03
N MET A 103 -5.65 -5.75 -1.36
CA MET A 103 -6.62 -6.29 -0.40
C MET A 103 -5.93 -7.04 0.74
N LYS A 104 -4.87 -7.81 0.45
CA LYS A 104 -4.05 -8.48 1.49
C LYS A 104 -3.33 -7.48 2.40
N LEU A 105 -3.08 -6.27 1.91
CA LEU A 105 -2.54 -5.14 2.68
C LEU A 105 -3.64 -4.28 3.33
N GLN A 106 -4.90 -4.75 3.30
CA GLN A 106 -6.08 -4.07 3.84
C GLN A 106 -6.36 -2.70 3.19
N VAL A 107 -5.98 -2.56 1.92
CA VAL A 107 -6.32 -1.43 1.05
C VAL A 107 -7.33 -1.91 0.01
N PHE A 108 -8.52 -1.35 0.05
CA PHE A 108 -9.60 -1.66 -0.89
C PHE A 108 -9.63 -0.61 -2.01
N CYS A 109 -9.92 -1.05 -3.23
CA CYS A 109 -9.97 -0.20 -4.41
C CYS A 109 -11.30 -0.42 -5.13
N THR A 110 -12.05 0.66 -5.35
CA THR A 110 -13.34 0.64 -6.07
C THR A 110 -13.17 0.92 -7.56
N GLU A 111 -12.10 1.61 -7.96
CA GLU A 111 -11.80 2.00 -9.34
C GLU A 111 -10.47 1.39 -9.83
N PRO A 112 -10.46 0.13 -10.33
CA PRO A 112 -9.22 -0.62 -10.61
C PRO A 112 -8.25 0.03 -11.60
N TYR A 113 -8.77 0.81 -12.56
CA TYR A 113 -7.96 1.52 -13.56
C TYR A 113 -7.09 2.62 -12.96
N ARG A 114 -7.32 3.05 -11.71
CA ARG A 114 -6.45 4.00 -11.00
C ARG A 114 -5.19 3.36 -10.43
N VAL A 115 -5.12 2.02 -10.35
CA VAL A 115 -3.92 1.33 -9.83
C VAL A 115 -2.68 1.63 -10.70
N PRO A 116 -2.69 1.51 -12.03
CA PRO A 116 -1.55 1.93 -12.86
C PRO A 116 -1.24 3.43 -12.78
N ILE A 117 -2.25 4.28 -12.58
CA ILE A 117 -2.10 5.73 -12.46
C ILE A 117 -1.31 6.09 -11.19
N ALA A 118 -1.49 5.33 -10.10
CA ALA A 118 -0.69 5.47 -8.90
C ALA A 118 0.83 5.30 -9.13
N GLY A 119 1.23 4.62 -10.22
CA GLY A 119 2.63 4.52 -10.63
C GLY A 119 3.21 5.79 -11.25
N LYS A 120 2.36 6.71 -11.73
CA LYS A 120 2.72 7.93 -12.45
C LYS A 120 2.74 9.20 -11.59
N LEU A 121 2.33 9.09 -10.32
CA LEU A 121 2.15 10.24 -9.42
C LEU A 121 3.43 11.08 -9.22
N ASP A 122 3.25 12.38 -9.05
CA ASP A 122 4.30 13.37 -8.82
C ASP A 122 4.33 13.92 -7.39
N CYS A 123 3.15 14.15 -6.81
CA CYS A 123 3.01 14.68 -5.46
C CYS A 123 1.96 13.96 -4.62
N CYS A 124 2.11 14.05 -3.29
CA CYS A 124 1.19 13.52 -2.30
C CYS A 124 0.77 14.65 -1.36
N LEU A 125 -0.54 14.94 -1.33
CA LEU A 125 -1.17 15.88 -0.44
C LEU A 125 -1.80 15.10 0.73
N PHE A 126 -1.59 15.60 1.95
CA PHE A 126 -2.12 14.99 3.17
C PHE A 126 -2.93 16.00 3.98
N ASP A 127 -4.11 15.60 4.44
CA ASP A 127 -4.77 16.32 5.54
C ASP A 127 -4.02 16.08 6.86
N LYS A 128 -4.17 17.03 7.79
CA LYS A 128 -3.49 16.99 9.09
C LYS A 128 -4.26 16.17 10.12
N THR A 129 -5.53 16.50 10.36
CA THR A 129 -6.30 16.01 11.51
C THR A 129 -6.99 14.71 11.15
N GLY A 130 -6.81 13.65 11.93
CA GLY A 130 -7.36 12.33 11.62
C GLY A 130 -6.51 11.54 10.61
N THR A 131 -5.78 12.23 9.74
CA THR A 131 -4.83 11.64 8.78
C THR A 131 -3.39 11.54 9.32
N LEU A 132 -2.64 12.65 9.38
CA LEU A 132 -1.25 12.66 9.89
C LEU A 132 -1.20 12.58 11.42
N THR A 133 -2.17 13.21 12.08
CA THR A 133 -2.40 13.15 13.52
C THR A 133 -3.64 12.31 13.83
N THR A 134 -3.82 11.95 15.10
CA THR A 134 -5.09 11.45 15.60
C THR A 134 -6.19 12.51 15.45
N ASP A 135 -7.43 12.05 15.40
CA ASP A 135 -8.66 12.83 15.55
C ASP A 135 -8.95 13.14 17.03
N GLU A 136 -8.44 12.33 17.96
CA GLU A 136 -8.53 12.59 19.39
C GLU A 136 -7.70 13.81 19.81
N LEU A 137 -8.38 14.77 20.47
CA LEU A 137 -7.79 15.94 21.10
C LEU A 137 -7.39 15.61 22.54
N VAL A 138 -6.12 15.83 22.87
CA VAL A 138 -5.59 15.59 24.22
C VAL A 138 -5.29 16.92 24.88
N ALA A 139 -5.86 17.15 26.07
CA ALA A 139 -5.53 18.29 26.91
C ALA A 139 -4.16 18.05 27.57
N VAL A 140 -3.16 18.87 27.20
CA VAL A 140 -1.77 18.71 27.67
C VAL A 140 -1.59 19.33 29.04
N GLY A 141 -2.12 20.53 29.23
CA GLY A 141 -1.99 21.27 30.48
C GLY A 141 -2.54 22.68 30.41
N VAL A 142 -2.44 23.37 31.54
CA VAL A 142 -2.88 24.74 31.71
C VAL A 142 -1.68 25.64 32.00
N PHE A 143 -1.55 26.70 31.22
CA PHE A 143 -0.64 27.81 31.48
C PHE A 143 -1.33 28.81 32.42
N GLN A 144 -0.80 28.96 33.63
CA GLN A 144 -1.47 29.71 34.69
C GLN A 144 -1.26 31.21 34.56
N ALA A 145 -2.25 32.01 34.99
CA ALA A 145 -2.12 33.46 35.05
C ALA A 145 -0.96 33.95 35.96
N LYS A 146 -0.63 33.18 37.01
CA LYS A 146 0.48 33.51 37.94
C LYS A 146 1.85 33.44 37.25
N SER A 147 2.01 32.53 36.29
CA SER A 147 3.26 32.34 35.54
C SER A 147 3.59 33.51 34.60
N LEU A 148 2.61 34.37 34.26
CA LEU A 148 2.85 35.62 33.53
C LEU A 148 3.58 36.67 34.40
N LYS A 149 3.36 36.67 35.72
CA LYS A 149 4.00 37.63 36.65
C LYS A 149 5.45 37.25 36.96
N GLU A 150 5.80 35.96 36.92
CA GLU A 150 7.14 35.45 37.19
C GLU A 150 8.13 35.65 36.04
N GLN A 151 7.64 35.90 34.82
CA GLN A 151 8.47 36.21 33.63
C GLN A 151 8.96 37.66 33.58
N GLN A 152 8.57 38.53 34.52
CA GLN A 152 9.18 39.85 34.63
C GLN A 152 10.62 39.74 35.13
N PRO A 153 11.60 40.37 34.44
CA PRO A 153 12.98 40.35 34.90
C PRO A 153 13.04 41.06 36.26
N LYS A 154 13.39 40.33 37.32
CA LYS A 154 13.74 40.94 38.61
C LYS A 154 14.91 41.90 38.36
N LYS A 155 14.65 43.20 38.45
CA LYS A 155 15.70 44.22 38.50
C LYS A 155 16.53 43.96 39.76
N GLY A 156 17.74 43.43 39.58
CA GLY A 156 18.75 43.29 40.63
C GLY A 156 19.02 41.85 41.03
N GLY A 157 20.08 41.26 40.46
CA GLY A 157 20.62 39.97 40.89
C GLY A 157 21.50 39.36 39.80
N SER A 158 22.81 39.62 39.85
CA SER A 158 23.79 39.05 38.93
C SER A 158 24.07 37.56 39.22
N ASN A 159 24.22 36.80 38.14
CA ASN A 159 24.91 35.52 37.98
C ASN A 159 24.36 34.26 38.67
N SER A 160 23.83 33.34 37.84
CA SER A 160 24.30 31.94 37.80
C SER A 160 23.81 31.20 36.55
N SER A 161 24.77 30.69 35.77
CA SER A 161 24.75 29.48 34.91
C SER A 161 23.51 29.13 34.08
N GLY A 162 23.65 29.24 32.75
CA GLY A 162 22.68 28.82 31.75
C GLY A 162 22.48 27.30 31.66
N GLU A 163 21.57 26.79 32.48
CA GLU A 163 20.87 25.52 32.23
C GLU A 163 19.53 25.81 31.53
N LYS A 164 19.44 25.37 30.27
CA LYS A 164 18.23 25.06 29.48
C LYS A 164 16.91 25.69 29.94
N ALA A 165 16.66 26.93 29.53
CA ALA A 165 15.33 27.52 29.53
C ALA A 165 14.47 26.90 28.40
N SER A 166 13.92 25.69 28.56
CA SER A 166 12.86 25.18 27.66
C SER A 166 12.14 23.91 28.17
N GLU A 167 11.80 23.81 29.45
CA GLU A 167 10.67 22.97 29.86
C GLU A 167 9.50 23.91 30.18
N GLN A 168 8.47 23.83 29.34
CA GLN A 168 7.35 24.77 29.27
C GLN A 168 6.58 24.85 30.60
N ASN A 169 6.23 26.07 31.04
CA ASN A 169 5.43 26.36 32.23
C ASN A 169 3.94 25.90 32.11
N LEU A 170 3.68 24.69 31.61
CA LEU A 170 2.35 24.10 31.55
C LEU A 170 2.15 23.21 32.79
N THR A 171 1.13 23.52 33.59
CA THR A 171 0.73 22.64 34.69
C THR A 171 -0.04 21.44 34.11
N PRO A 172 0.37 20.18 34.38
CA PRO A 172 -0.36 19.00 33.92
C PRO A 172 -1.82 19.03 34.39
N MET A 173 -2.76 18.59 33.53
CA MET A 173 -4.20 18.63 33.80
C MET A 173 -4.61 17.98 35.13
N THR A 174 -3.92 16.92 35.55
CA THR A 174 -4.17 16.21 36.81
C THR A 174 -3.81 16.99 38.07
N LYS A 175 -3.00 18.06 37.94
CA LYS A 175 -2.55 18.91 39.04
C LYS A 175 -3.22 20.29 39.04
N VAL A 176 -4.14 20.55 38.12
CA VAL A 176 -4.81 21.85 38.02
C VAL A 176 -5.88 21.94 39.10
N CYS A 177 -5.65 22.78 40.10
CA CYS A 177 -6.58 23.03 41.20
C CYS A 177 -6.96 24.52 41.34
N ASN A 178 -6.64 25.35 40.36
CA ASN A 178 -6.80 26.82 40.43
C ASN A 178 -8.07 27.33 39.73
N GLU A 179 -8.18 28.64 39.55
CA GLU A 179 -9.30 29.32 38.88
C GLU A 179 -9.53 28.82 37.44
N ALA A 180 -8.49 28.34 36.76
CA ALA A 180 -8.64 27.71 35.45
C ALA A 180 -9.43 26.38 35.51
N ALA A 181 -9.28 25.58 36.57
CA ALA A 181 -10.07 24.37 36.77
C ALA A 181 -11.55 24.69 37.00
N LEU A 182 -11.86 25.79 37.70
CA LEU A 182 -13.24 26.29 37.85
C LEU A 182 -13.89 26.57 36.50
N VAL A 183 -13.16 27.24 35.59
CA VAL A 183 -13.68 27.54 34.24
C VAL A 183 -13.86 26.26 33.42
N LEU A 184 -12.91 25.31 33.49
CA LEU A 184 -13.01 24.04 32.75
C LEU A 184 -14.15 23.15 33.25
N ALA A 185 -14.35 23.06 34.57
CA ALA A 185 -15.44 22.30 35.18
C ALA A 185 -16.80 22.99 35.06
N GLY A 186 -16.85 24.32 34.99
CA GLY A 186 -18.11 25.07 34.97
C GLY A 186 -18.58 25.52 33.59
N CYS A 187 -17.66 25.78 32.67
CA CYS A 187 -17.97 26.27 31.32
C CYS A 187 -17.96 25.10 30.34
N HIS A 188 -19.00 24.27 30.35
CA HIS A 188 -19.19 23.18 29.38
C HIS A 188 -20.66 23.01 28.98
N SER A 189 -20.85 22.35 27.84
CA SER A 189 -22.12 21.92 27.25
C SER A 189 -22.39 20.43 27.39
N LEU A 190 -21.46 19.67 28.03
CA LEU A 190 -21.63 18.24 28.29
C LEU A 190 -22.91 17.94 29.09
N VAL A 191 -23.59 16.87 28.69
CA VAL A 191 -24.79 16.32 29.32
C VAL A 191 -24.61 14.81 29.49
N LEU A 192 -25.15 14.26 30.56
CA LEU A 192 -25.17 12.81 30.78
C LEU A 192 -26.47 12.22 30.22
N ILE A 193 -26.36 11.28 29.27
CA ILE A 193 -27.49 10.55 28.67
C ILE A 193 -27.17 9.07 28.78
N ASP A 194 -28.05 8.28 29.41
CA ASP A 194 -27.89 6.83 29.60
C ASP A 194 -26.54 6.40 30.22
N GLY A 195 -25.98 7.22 31.11
CA GLY A 195 -24.69 6.98 31.76
C GLY A 195 -23.46 7.32 30.91
N GLU A 196 -23.65 7.81 29.67
CA GLU A 196 -22.58 8.31 28.81
C GLU A 196 -22.58 9.84 28.75
N THR A 197 -21.39 10.43 28.90
CA THR A 197 -21.21 11.87 28.75
C THR A 197 -21.21 12.23 27.26
N THR A 198 -22.24 12.96 26.82
CA THR A 198 -22.40 13.42 25.44
C THR A 198 -22.18 14.93 25.36
N GLY A 199 -21.42 15.39 24.36
CA GLY A 199 -21.19 16.82 24.11
C GLY A 199 -19.94 17.07 23.27
N ASP A 200 -19.38 18.29 23.34
CA ASP A 200 -18.17 18.65 22.60
C ASP A 200 -16.96 17.80 23.06
N PRO A 201 -16.28 17.08 22.14
CA PRO A 201 -15.12 16.24 22.47
C PRO A 201 -13.98 17.00 23.16
N LEU A 202 -13.80 18.29 22.86
CA LEU A 202 -12.76 19.13 23.45
C LEU A 202 -13.05 19.39 24.94
N GLU A 203 -14.33 19.57 25.28
CA GLU A 203 -14.79 19.74 26.66
C GLU A 203 -14.67 18.43 27.44
N ALA A 204 -15.11 17.32 26.83
CA ALA A 204 -15.00 15.99 27.41
C ALA A 204 -13.54 15.62 27.68
N ALA A 205 -12.63 15.91 26.75
CA ALA A 205 -11.20 15.68 26.91
C ALA A 205 -10.60 16.52 28.06
N ALA A 206 -10.99 17.79 28.18
CA ALA A 206 -10.50 18.67 29.25
C ALA A 206 -10.97 18.23 30.64
N ILE A 207 -12.28 17.95 30.79
CA ILE A 207 -12.89 17.51 32.05
C ILE A 207 -12.36 16.12 32.45
N GLY A 208 -12.28 15.20 31.48
CA GLY A 208 -11.73 13.86 31.70
C GLY A 208 -10.24 13.88 32.08
N ALA A 209 -9.43 14.76 31.46
CA ALA A 209 -8.00 14.91 31.78
C ALA A 209 -7.77 15.49 33.19
N MET A 210 -8.66 16.35 33.67
CA MET A 210 -8.66 16.85 35.06
C MET A 210 -9.18 15.82 36.07
N ARG A 211 -9.68 14.66 35.59
CA ARG A 211 -10.34 13.63 36.40
C ARG A 211 -11.62 14.14 37.06
N TRP A 212 -12.36 14.99 36.34
CA TRP A 212 -13.72 15.41 36.68
C TRP A 212 -14.71 14.72 35.74
N GLY A 213 -15.98 14.68 36.13
CA GLY A 213 -17.06 14.08 35.35
C GLY A 213 -18.41 14.67 35.76
N LEU A 214 -19.47 14.19 35.14
CA LEU A 214 -20.84 14.54 35.52
C LEU A 214 -21.38 13.49 36.49
N SER A 215 -22.05 13.94 37.55
CA SER A 215 -22.71 13.07 38.52
C SER A 215 -23.95 12.42 37.92
N ASP A 216 -24.12 11.10 38.09
CA ASP A 216 -25.30 10.36 37.63
C ASP A 216 -26.60 10.81 38.31
N SER A 217 -26.50 11.37 39.53
CA SER A 217 -27.66 11.77 40.32
C SER A 217 -28.09 13.23 40.10
N SER A 218 -27.13 14.15 39.96
CA SER A 218 -27.39 15.59 39.86
C SER A 218 -27.10 16.18 38.48
N GLY A 219 -26.36 15.48 37.62
CA GLY A 219 -25.86 16.03 36.36
C GLY A 219 -24.84 17.16 36.54
N HIS A 220 -24.39 17.42 37.78
CA HIS A 220 -23.42 18.45 38.12
C HIS A 220 -21.99 17.98 37.90
N ALA A 221 -21.07 18.91 37.69
CA ALA A 221 -19.65 18.60 37.55
C ALA A 221 -19.02 18.29 38.92
N VAL A 222 -18.46 17.08 39.05
CA VAL A 222 -17.86 16.53 40.28
C VAL A 222 -16.51 15.85 39.99
N PRO A 223 -15.59 15.79 40.97
CA PRO A 223 -14.36 15.02 40.84
C PRO A 223 -14.67 13.52 40.79
N LEU A 224 -14.00 12.79 39.89
CA LEU A 224 -14.14 11.34 39.78
C LEU A 224 -13.41 10.63 40.94
N PRO A 225 -13.95 9.49 41.43
CA PRO A 225 -13.34 8.72 42.51
C PRO A 225 -11.99 8.10 42.12
N ASP A 226 -11.19 7.76 43.14
CA ASP A 226 -9.97 6.96 42.99
C ASP A 226 -10.27 5.62 42.32
N THR A 227 -9.38 5.19 41.41
CA THR A 227 -9.42 3.83 40.85
C THR A 227 -8.08 3.15 41.09
N ASP A 228 -8.03 1.80 41.05
CA ASP A 228 -6.81 0.99 41.26
C ASP A 228 -5.59 1.43 40.42
N LYS A 229 -5.81 2.20 39.35
CA LYS A 229 -4.79 2.67 38.41
C LYS A 229 -4.52 4.17 38.41
N LYS A 230 -5.43 4.99 38.96
CA LYS A 230 -5.34 6.46 38.86
C LYS A 230 -5.89 7.12 40.10
N LYS A 231 -5.17 8.14 40.59
CA LYS A 231 -5.69 9.04 41.62
C LYS A 231 -6.96 9.75 41.14
N GLY A 232 -7.87 10.00 42.07
CA GLY A 232 -9.14 10.69 41.90
C GLY A 232 -8.93 12.17 41.61
N GLY A 233 -9.99 12.82 41.13
CA GLY A 233 -9.96 14.25 40.85
C GLY A 233 -9.71 15.07 42.12
N THR A 234 -8.81 16.04 42.03
CA THR A 234 -8.59 16.99 43.13
C THR A 234 -9.70 18.04 43.16
N ALA A 235 -10.12 18.42 44.37
CA ALA A 235 -11.05 19.53 44.56
C ALA A 235 -10.43 20.86 44.09
N ILE A 236 -11.26 21.75 43.55
CA ILE A 236 -10.81 23.04 43.01
C ILE A 236 -10.65 24.04 44.16
N SER A 237 -9.51 24.72 44.23
CA SER A 237 -9.23 25.77 45.21
C SER A 237 -9.34 27.15 44.54
N VAL A 238 -10.37 27.92 44.91
CA VAL A 238 -10.58 29.28 44.40
C VAL A 238 -10.78 30.21 45.59
N LEU A 239 -9.99 31.28 45.65
CA LEU A 239 -10.07 32.29 46.74
C LEU A 239 -10.04 31.65 48.15
N GLY A 240 -9.18 30.64 48.35
CA GLY A 240 -9.01 29.95 49.63
C GLY A 240 -10.12 28.97 50.02
N THR A 241 -11.06 28.66 49.11
CA THR A 241 -12.21 27.76 49.37
C THR A 241 -12.18 26.56 48.44
N SER A 242 -12.55 25.38 48.95
CA SER A 242 -12.55 24.11 48.20
C SER A 242 -13.91 23.83 47.57
N VAL A 243 -13.99 23.89 46.24
CA VAL A 243 -15.17 23.55 45.44
C VAL A 243 -15.13 22.06 45.06
N ARG A 244 -16.19 21.33 45.39
CA ARG A 244 -16.32 19.88 45.14
C ARG A 244 -17.48 19.52 44.20
N GLU A 245 -18.44 20.41 44.02
CA GLU A 245 -19.57 20.21 43.13
C GLU A 245 -19.99 21.56 42.51
N LEU A 246 -20.13 21.58 41.19
CA LEU A 246 -20.48 22.78 40.41
C LEU A 246 -21.80 22.57 39.67
N GLU A 247 -22.77 23.41 40.01
CA GLU A 247 -24.07 23.51 39.34
C GLU A 247 -23.99 24.60 38.25
N VAL A 248 -24.45 24.30 37.03
CA VAL A 248 -24.52 25.28 35.94
C VAL A 248 -25.93 25.89 35.92
N LEU A 249 -26.04 27.17 36.26
CA LEU A 249 -27.32 27.89 36.37
C LEU A 249 -27.83 28.43 35.03
N ALA A 250 -26.91 28.93 34.19
CA ALA A 250 -27.24 29.46 32.86
C ALA A 250 -26.08 29.21 31.89
N ARG A 251 -26.41 28.91 30.64
CA ARG A 251 -25.46 28.64 29.56
C ARG A 251 -25.69 29.61 28.40
N HIS A 252 -24.67 30.38 28.08
CA HIS A 252 -24.59 31.13 26.83
C HIS A 252 -23.74 30.32 25.86
N HIS A 253 -24.41 29.59 24.97
CA HIS A 253 -23.78 28.64 24.05
C HIS A 253 -22.65 29.28 23.22
N PHE A 254 -21.72 28.41 22.80
CA PHE A 254 -20.66 28.79 21.89
C PHE A 254 -21.24 29.40 20.61
N SER A 255 -20.72 30.55 20.22
CA SER A 255 -21.09 31.20 18.96
C SER A 255 -19.85 31.30 18.07
N SER A 256 -19.89 30.70 16.88
CA SER A 256 -18.78 30.74 15.92
C SER A 256 -18.41 32.15 15.48
N LYS A 257 -19.38 33.06 15.44
CA LYS A 257 -19.16 34.49 15.13
C LYS A 257 -18.40 35.20 16.25
N LEU A 258 -18.65 34.84 17.50
CA LEU A 258 -18.05 35.44 18.70
C LEU A 258 -16.84 34.68 19.24
N GLN A 259 -16.62 33.46 18.75
CA GLN A 259 -15.53 32.53 19.10
C GLN A 259 -15.37 32.23 20.60
N ARG A 260 -16.49 32.24 21.36
CA ARG A 260 -16.47 32.03 22.81
C ARG A 260 -17.80 31.50 23.36
N MET A 261 -17.75 30.98 24.58
CA MET A 261 -18.85 30.46 25.39
C MET A 261 -18.74 31.04 26.80
N SER A 262 -19.88 31.25 27.45
CA SER A 262 -19.93 31.69 28.85
C SER A 262 -21.02 30.96 29.64
N CYS A 263 -20.78 30.72 30.92
CA CYS A 263 -21.74 30.08 31.83
C CYS A 263 -21.79 30.81 33.17
N VAL A 264 -22.94 30.79 33.81
CA VAL A 264 -23.10 31.18 35.21
C VAL A 264 -23.16 29.91 36.05
N VAL A 265 -22.24 29.76 37.00
CA VAL A 265 -22.07 28.54 37.79
C VAL A 265 -22.13 28.83 39.28
N ARG A 266 -22.65 27.88 40.05
CA ARG A 266 -22.77 27.94 41.51
C ARG A 266 -21.97 26.81 42.13
N ASP A 267 -21.15 27.15 43.11
CA ASP A 267 -20.58 26.17 44.04
C ASP A 267 -21.67 25.73 45.02
N VAL A 268 -22.03 24.44 44.98
CA VAL A 268 -23.11 23.88 45.79
C VAL A 268 -22.78 23.96 47.29
N ALA A 269 -21.51 23.73 47.66
CA ALA A 269 -21.07 23.73 49.05
C ALA A 269 -20.84 25.16 49.59
N GLY A 270 -20.17 26.01 48.82
CA GLY A 270 -19.82 27.37 49.23
C GLY A 270 -20.87 28.44 48.93
N ARG A 271 -21.96 28.11 48.20
CA ARG A 271 -23.02 29.03 47.72
C ARG A 271 -22.52 30.25 46.93
N ARG A 272 -21.26 30.24 46.47
CA ARG A 272 -20.70 31.31 45.64
C ARG A 272 -21.09 31.12 44.19
N ILE A 273 -21.32 32.23 43.50
CA ILE A 273 -21.71 32.22 42.10
C ILE A 273 -20.62 32.91 41.27
N PHE A 274 -20.27 32.29 40.16
CA PHE A 274 -19.24 32.75 39.25
C PHE A 274 -19.79 32.84 37.82
N ALA A 275 -19.40 33.87 37.10
CA ALA A 275 -19.48 33.89 35.64
C ALA A 275 -18.15 33.35 35.10
N VAL A 276 -18.19 32.33 34.24
CA VAL A 276 -17.02 31.70 33.65
C VAL A 276 -17.10 31.79 32.13
N VAL A 277 -15.97 32.10 31.48
CA VAL A 277 -15.88 32.36 30.05
C VAL A 277 -14.70 31.58 29.46
N LYS A 278 -14.91 30.96 28.32
CA LYS A 278 -13.83 30.35 27.52
C LYS A 278 -13.96 30.69 26.04
N GLY A 279 -12.84 30.85 25.34
CA GLY A 279 -12.85 31.19 23.92
C GLY A 279 -11.47 31.34 23.31
N SER A 280 -11.41 31.85 22.07
CA SER A 280 -10.14 32.19 21.44
C SER A 280 -9.40 33.27 22.27
N PRO A 281 -8.04 33.24 22.31
CA PRO A 281 -7.27 34.26 23.01
C PRO A 281 -7.61 35.70 22.59
N GLU A 282 -7.86 35.93 21.30
CA GLU A 282 -8.24 37.25 20.77
C GLU A 282 -9.62 37.69 21.25
N ALA A 283 -10.61 36.78 21.26
CA ALA A 283 -11.97 37.10 21.67
C ALA A 283 -12.07 37.34 23.18
N VAL A 284 -11.40 36.51 23.99
CA VAL A 284 -11.41 36.67 25.46
C VAL A 284 -10.54 37.84 25.88
N GLY A 285 -9.43 38.10 25.18
CA GLY A 285 -8.53 39.22 25.47
C GLY A 285 -9.22 40.59 25.45
N ASN A 286 -10.23 40.77 24.59
CA ASN A 286 -11.02 42.00 24.50
C ASN A 286 -12.07 42.15 25.62
N LEU A 287 -12.32 41.10 26.40
CA LEU A 287 -13.30 41.07 27.50
C LEU A 287 -12.66 41.20 28.88
N LEU A 288 -11.33 41.13 28.94
CA LEU A 288 -10.60 41.21 30.20
C LEU A 288 -10.67 42.62 30.78
N ALA A 289 -10.95 42.71 32.09
CA ALA A 289 -10.93 43.99 32.81
C ALA A 289 -9.54 44.65 32.76
N GLU A 290 -8.49 43.85 32.91
CA GLU A 290 -7.09 44.26 32.72
C GLU A 290 -6.36 43.15 31.97
N LYS A 291 -5.82 43.47 30.78
CA LYS A 291 -5.07 42.51 29.97
C LYS A 291 -3.64 42.38 30.53
N PRO A 292 -3.24 41.20 31.03
CA PRO A 292 -1.93 41.05 31.66
C PRO A 292 -0.78 41.21 30.63
N PRO A 293 0.36 41.80 31.02
CA PRO A 293 1.52 41.91 30.14
C PRO A 293 2.03 40.52 29.74
N GLY A 294 2.34 40.33 28.45
CA GLY A 294 2.78 39.03 27.91
C GLY A 294 1.65 38.05 27.53
N TYR A 295 0.37 38.45 27.63
CA TYR A 295 -0.78 37.63 27.23
C TYR A 295 -0.70 37.15 25.78
N ASP A 296 -0.52 38.07 24.83
CA ASP A 296 -0.49 37.75 23.40
C ASP A 296 0.74 36.94 23.02
N GLU A 297 1.90 37.29 23.58
CA GLU A 297 3.17 36.58 23.34
C GLU A 297 3.10 35.14 23.84
N SER A 298 2.52 34.90 25.02
CA SER A 298 2.36 33.56 25.59
C SER A 298 1.39 32.71 24.77
N ALA A 299 0.24 33.28 24.36
CA ALA A 299 -0.73 32.58 23.50
C ALA A 299 -0.12 32.21 22.13
N LYS A 300 0.67 33.12 21.55
CA LYS A 300 1.38 32.89 20.29
C LYS A 300 2.48 31.85 20.45
N SER A 301 3.25 31.88 21.54
CA SER A 301 4.30 30.90 21.85
C SER A 301 3.76 29.49 22.05
N LEU A 302 2.62 29.33 22.73
CA LEU A 302 1.94 28.04 22.85
C LEU A 302 1.42 27.55 21.49
N SER A 303 0.92 28.47 20.66
CA SER A 303 0.46 28.14 19.31
C SER A 303 1.61 27.75 18.36
N LYS A 304 2.77 28.42 18.44
CA LYS A 304 4.01 28.03 17.74
C LYS A 304 4.54 26.67 18.21
N SER A 305 4.25 26.30 19.46
CA SER A 305 4.56 24.97 20.00
C SER A 305 3.57 23.88 19.57
N GLY A 306 2.67 24.15 18.61
CA GLY A 306 1.74 23.17 18.07
C GLY A 306 0.46 22.98 18.87
N TYR A 307 0.26 23.75 19.94
CA TYR A 307 -0.94 23.63 20.75
C TYR A 307 -2.10 24.45 20.19
N ARG A 308 -3.30 23.86 20.22
CA ARG A 308 -4.55 24.61 20.12
C ARG A 308 -4.84 25.24 21.47
N VAL A 309 -4.76 26.56 21.52
CA VAL A 309 -4.86 27.34 22.76
C VAL A 309 -6.26 27.89 22.95
N ILE A 310 -6.84 27.71 24.14
CA ILE A 310 -8.10 28.34 24.55
C ILE A 310 -7.83 29.19 25.79
N SER A 311 -8.32 30.43 25.77
CA SER A 311 -8.24 31.34 26.91
C SER A 311 -9.41 31.10 27.87
N LEU A 312 -9.11 31.10 29.16
CA LEU A 312 -10.05 30.91 30.26
C LEU A 312 -10.12 32.20 31.09
N ALA A 313 -11.33 32.63 31.43
CA ALA A 313 -11.57 33.80 32.26
C ALA A 313 -12.76 33.58 33.19
N TYR A 314 -12.79 34.29 34.32
CA TYR A 314 -13.84 34.17 35.32
C TYR A 314 -14.13 35.52 36.00
N LYS A 315 -15.30 35.62 36.63
CA LYS A 315 -15.75 36.76 37.42
C LYS A 315 -16.60 36.27 38.59
N THR A 316 -16.36 36.78 39.78
CA THR A 316 -17.16 36.45 40.97
C THR A 316 -18.38 37.36 41.04
N LEU A 317 -19.57 36.78 41.19
CA LEU A 317 -20.84 37.51 41.30
C LEU A 317 -21.27 37.53 42.77
N SER A 318 -21.32 38.73 43.36
CA SER A 318 -21.52 38.89 44.81
C SER A 318 -22.95 39.29 45.19
N ARG A 319 -23.68 39.96 44.28
CA ARG A 319 -25.06 40.43 44.48
C ARG A 319 -26.05 39.62 43.65
N ASN A 320 -27.23 39.33 44.21
CA ASN A 320 -28.29 38.60 43.50
C ASN A 320 -28.71 39.30 42.19
N ASP A 321 -28.76 40.63 42.16
CA ASP A 321 -29.09 41.39 40.94
C ASP A 321 -28.06 41.16 39.81
N GLN A 322 -26.78 40.99 40.17
CA GLN A 322 -25.71 40.68 39.21
C GLN A 322 -25.83 39.23 38.69
N VAL A 323 -26.38 38.33 39.50
CA VAL A 323 -26.59 36.93 39.13
C VAL A 323 -27.73 36.81 38.13
N GLU A 324 -28.89 37.42 38.41
CA GLU A 324 -30.03 37.38 37.50
C GLU A 324 -29.73 38.10 36.17
N SER A 325 -29.09 39.27 36.22
CA SER A 325 -28.68 39.97 34.97
C SER A 325 -27.66 39.18 34.13
N ALA A 326 -26.73 38.45 34.74
CA ALA A 326 -25.78 37.60 34.03
C ALA A 326 -26.42 36.33 33.44
N LYS A 327 -27.52 35.84 34.03
CA LYS A 327 -28.32 34.75 33.45
C LYS A 327 -29.09 35.24 32.22
N ASP A 328 -29.71 36.41 32.31
CA ASP A 328 -30.57 36.95 31.26
C ASP A 328 -29.79 37.46 30.05
N THR A 329 -28.68 38.19 30.26
CA THR A 329 -27.95 38.86 29.18
C THR A 329 -26.49 38.43 29.10
N ARG A 330 -26.10 37.86 27.95
CA ARG A 330 -24.71 37.44 27.65
C ARG A 330 -23.67 38.53 27.89
N ALA A 331 -23.95 39.77 27.50
CA ALA A 331 -23.03 40.90 27.66
C ALA A 331 -22.67 41.16 29.13
N LYS A 332 -23.64 41.02 30.05
CA LYS A 332 -23.43 41.23 31.49
C LYS A 332 -22.62 40.10 32.13
N CYS A 333 -22.74 38.88 31.59
CA CYS A 333 -21.93 37.73 31.98
C CYS A 333 -20.46 37.89 31.53
N GLU A 334 -20.22 38.49 30.37
CA GLU A 334 -18.92 38.63 29.72
C GLU A 334 -18.18 39.96 30.04
N GLU A 335 -18.78 40.88 30.80
CA GLU A 335 -18.22 42.20 31.14
C GLU A 335 -17.18 42.10 32.27
N ASP A 336 -16.03 42.77 32.13
CA ASP A 336 -14.96 42.89 33.13
C ASP A 336 -14.51 41.54 33.74
N VAL A 337 -14.19 40.56 32.89
CA VAL A 337 -13.73 39.25 33.36
C VAL A 337 -12.24 39.24 33.69
N THR A 338 -11.84 38.40 34.63
CA THR A 338 -10.43 38.23 35.06
C THR A 338 -9.81 37.02 34.37
N PHE A 339 -8.57 37.14 33.91
CA PHE A 339 -7.87 36.05 33.24
C PHE A 339 -7.52 34.91 34.21
N ALA A 340 -7.92 33.68 33.88
CA ALA A 340 -7.66 32.48 34.68
C ALA A 340 -6.43 31.69 34.19
N GLY A 341 -6.20 31.67 32.88
CA GLY A 341 -5.11 30.91 32.24
C GLY A 341 -5.42 30.51 30.80
N PHE A 342 -4.47 29.85 30.15
CA PHE A 342 -4.66 29.20 28.86
C PHE A 342 -4.66 27.68 29.02
N VAL A 343 -5.58 26.99 28.36
CA VAL A 343 -5.52 25.53 28.22
C VAL A 343 -4.97 25.17 26.84
N ALA A 344 -4.03 24.23 26.81
CA ALA A 344 -3.36 23.77 25.61
C ALA A 344 -3.85 22.37 25.23
N PHE A 345 -4.36 22.23 24.01
CA PHE A 345 -4.73 20.95 23.41
C PHE A 345 -3.75 20.59 22.30
N THR A 346 -3.48 19.30 22.12
CA THR A 346 -2.71 18.81 20.96
C THR A 346 -3.39 17.60 20.34
N CYS A 347 -3.22 17.44 19.03
CA CYS A 347 -3.48 16.18 18.34
C CYS A 347 -2.15 15.43 18.26
N ARG A 348 -2.14 14.16 18.64
CA ARG A 348 -0.88 13.39 18.64
C ARG A 348 -0.54 12.98 17.21
N VAL A 349 0.71 13.17 16.81
CA VAL A 349 1.23 12.62 15.54
C VAL A 349 1.27 11.09 15.64
N ARG A 350 0.85 10.39 14.57
CA ARG A 350 0.95 8.91 14.54
C ARG A 350 2.42 8.49 14.44
N LYS A 351 2.79 7.39 15.12
CA LYS A 351 4.20 6.94 15.26
C LYS A 351 4.89 6.71 13.91
N ASP A 352 4.15 6.19 12.94
CA ASP A 352 4.67 5.82 11.63
C ASP A 352 4.68 6.97 10.62
N THR A 353 3.92 8.05 10.85
CA THR A 353 3.77 9.18 9.92
C THR A 353 5.12 9.69 9.43
N LYS A 354 6.03 10.03 10.34
CA LYS A 354 7.36 10.56 9.99
C LYS A 354 8.17 9.61 9.12
N ALA A 355 8.16 8.32 9.42
CA ALA A 355 8.89 7.31 8.65
C ALA A 355 8.28 7.10 7.25
N VAL A 356 6.95 7.11 7.15
CA VAL A 356 6.23 6.96 5.88
C VAL A 356 6.46 8.17 4.98
N LEU A 357 6.35 9.40 5.49
CA LEU A 357 6.59 10.62 4.69
C LEU A 357 8.03 10.70 4.18
N ARG A 358 9.02 10.32 5.00
CA ARG A 358 10.41 10.20 4.53
C ARG A 358 10.58 9.22 3.39
N ARG A 359 9.92 8.05 3.46
CA ARG A 359 9.95 7.07 2.37
C ARG A 359 9.29 7.57 1.09
N LEU A 360 8.23 8.38 1.19
CA LEU A 360 7.61 9.02 0.03
C LEU A 360 8.59 10.01 -0.62
N LYS A 361 9.23 10.87 0.18
CA LYS A 361 10.27 11.81 -0.30
C LYS A 361 11.44 11.07 -0.96
N GLN A 362 12.01 10.06 -0.28
CA GLN A 362 13.05 9.18 -0.84
C GLN A 362 12.58 8.43 -2.10
N GLY A 363 11.27 8.26 -2.27
CA GLY A 363 10.64 7.68 -3.45
C GLY A 363 10.47 8.65 -4.62
N GLY A 364 11.00 9.88 -4.52
CA GLY A 364 10.89 10.93 -5.53
C GLY A 364 9.52 11.63 -5.56
N MET A 365 8.75 11.57 -4.46
CA MET A 365 7.44 12.22 -4.34
C MET A 365 7.56 13.56 -3.60
N THR A 366 6.91 14.59 -4.12
CA THR A 366 6.73 15.84 -3.38
C THR A 366 5.62 15.67 -2.35
N VAL A 367 5.92 15.94 -1.07
CA VAL A 367 4.95 15.84 0.03
C VAL A 367 4.49 17.24 0.44
N THR A 368 3.17 17.44 0.52
CA THR A 368 2.52 18.71 0.87
C THR A 368 1.40 18.47 1.89
N MET A 369 1.22 19.39 2.83
CA MET A 369 0.12 19.37 3.81
C MET A 369 -0.99 20.35 3.38
N VAL A 370 -2.24 19.90 3.39
CA VAL A 370 -3.42 20.73 3.09
C VAL A 370 -4.47 20.55 4.18
N THR A 371 -4.64 21.56 5.05
CA THR A 371 -5.47 21.45 6.25
C THR A 371 -6.37 22.66 6.50
N GLY A 372 -7.48 22.43 7.23
CA GLY A 372 -8.35 23.48 7.76
C GLY A 372 -7.83 24.14 9.05
N ASP A 373 -6.77 23.60 9.64
CA ASP A 373 -6.20 24.06 10.91
C ASP A 373 -5.49 25.42 10.80
N ALA A 374 -5.16 26.01 11.95
CA ALA A 374 -4.36 27.23 12.00
C ALA A 374 -2.94 26.98 11.47
N LEU A 375 -2.39 27.98 10.78
CA LEU A 375 -1.09 27.88 10.10
C LEU A 375 0.06 27.52 11.04
N LEU A 376 0.13 28.13 12.23
CA LEU A 376 1.22 27.88 13.17
C LEU A 376 1.22 26.42 13.68
N THR A 377 0.03 25.86 13.91
CA THR A 377 -0.15 24.45 14.30
C THR A 377 0.23 23.52 13.15
N ALA A 378 -0.21 23.83 11.92
CA ALA A 378 0.14 23.08 10.72
C ALA A 378 1.67 23.08 10.48
N ALA A 379 2.32 24.24 10.61
CA ALA A 379 3.77 24.39 10.48
C ALA A 379 4.54 23.61 11.55
N HIS A 380 4.05 23.60 12.80
CA HIS A 380 4.64 22.79 13.86
C HIS A 380 4.59 21.29 13.53
N VAL A 381 3.41 20.78 13.17
CA VAL A 381 3.25 19.36 12.79
C VAL A 381 4.10 19.03 11.56
N ALA A 382 4.14 19.92 10.55
CA ALA A 382 4.95 19.75 9.36
C ALA A 382 6.46 19.66 9.67
N LYS A 383 6.98 20.46 10.62
CA LYS A 383 8.35 20.32 11.15
C LYS A 383 8.54 18.99 11.89
N GLU A 384 7.58 18.60 12.73
CA GLU A 384 7.67 17.35 13.51
C GLU A 384 7.72 16.09 12.62
N VAL A 385 6.85 16.04 11.60
CA VAL A 385 6.74 14.93 10.64
C VAL A 385 7.72 15.00 9.48
N ALA A 386 8.63 15.97 9.47
CA ALA A 386 9.67 16.17 8.44
C ALA A 386 9.13 16.48 7.03
N ILE A 387 8.02 17.22 6.91
CA ILE A 387 7.55 17.77 5.63
C ILE A 387 8.44 18.92 5.16
N CYS A 388 8.94 19.74 6.09
CA CYS A 388 9.84 20.88 5.84
C CYS A 388 11.35 20.55 6.02
N ASP A 389 11.72 19.28 6.08
CA ASP A 389 13.13 18.86 6.13
C ASP A 389 13.70 18.71 4.70
N SER A 390 14.95 19.09 4.48
CA SER A 390 15.67 18.99 3.20
C SER A 390 15.91 17.54 2.75
N GLU A 391 15.97 17.32 1.44
CA GLU A 391 16.14 15.99 0.81
C GLU A 391 17.48 15.29 1.13
N ASP A 392 18.51 16.05 1.52
CA ASP A 392 19.89 15.59 1.76
C ASP A 392 20.20 15.13 3.21
N ASP A 393 19.18 14.83 4.03
CA ASP A 393 19.40 14.16 5.33
C ASP A 393 19.78 12.68 5.08
N ASP A 394 21.00 12.47 4.57
CA ASP A 394 21.61 11.17 4.40
C ASP A 394 21.92 10.51 5.76
N ALA A 395 21.57 9.23 5.83
CA ALA A 395 22.09 8.20 6.72
C ALA A 395 21.76 8.31 8.23
N ASP A 396 20.52 7.96 8.55
CA ASP A 396 20.29 6.80 9.41
C ASP A 396 18.93 6.22 9.01
N ASP A 397 18.96 5.24 8.11
CA ASP A 397 17.83 4.36 7.83
C ASP A 397 17.61 3.54 9.11
N ASP A 398 16.99 4.13 10.15
CA ASP A 398 16.89 3.50 11.46
C ASP A 398 16.15 2.17 11.32
N PRO A 399 16.87 1.02 11.33
CA PRO A 399 16.26 -0.28 11.10
C PRO A 399 15.30 -0.62 12.25
N LEU A 400 15.44 0.11 13.38
CA LEU A 400 14.69 -0.05 14.62
C LEU A 400 13.24 0.44 14.52
N ALA A 401 12.90 1.31 13.56
CA ALA A 401 11.55 1.88 13.46
C ALA A 401 10.46 0.82 13.17
N PHE A 402 10.85 -0.35 12.65
CA PHE A 402 9.96 -1.47 12.35
C PHE A 402 10.34 -2.77 13.09
N GLU A 403 11.38 -2.75 13.93
CA GLU A 403 11.73 -3.92 14.73
C GLU A 403 10.65 -4.11 15.81
N THR A 404 10.05 -5.30 15.88
CA THR A 404 9.00 -5.59 16.87
C THR A 404 9.57 -6.15 18.18
N ASN A 405 10.84 -6.55 18.18
CA ASN A 405 11.51 -7.13 19.33
C ASN A 405 12.09 -6.04 20.26
N GLU A 406 11.41 -5.82 21.39
CA GLU A 406 11.80 -4.82 22.41
C GLU A 406 13.16 -5.08 23.06
N GLU A 407 13.59 -6.34 23.19
CA GLU A 407 14.90 -6.70 23.76
C GLU A 407 16.05 -6.29 22.81
N LEU A 408 15.83 -6.43 21.49
CA LEU A 408 16.80 -5.99 20.49
C LEU A 408 16.87 -4.46 20.42
N LYS A 409 15.73 -3.76 20.55
CA LYS A 409 15.70 -2.28 20.61
C LYS A 409 16.48 -1.75 21.79
N THR A 410 16.23 -2.29 22.99
CA THR A 410 16.94 -1.86 24.21
C THR A 410 18.43 -2.16 24.15
N PHE A 411 18.82 -3.33 23.61
CA PHE A 411 20.23 -3.65 23.37
C PHE A 411 20.91 -2.63 22.44
N LEU A 412 20.31 -2.32 21.29
CA LEU A 412 20.88 -1.40 20.31
C LEU A 412 20.87 0.06 20.78
N GLN A 413 19.85 0.48 21.54
CA GLN A 413 19.81 1.80 22.19
C GLN A 413 20.91 1.95 23.25
N SER A 414 21.14 0.92 24.08
CA SER A 414 22.21 0.92 25.07
C SER A 414 23.60 1.03 24.41
N LYS A 415 23.77 0.46 23.22
CA LYS A 415 25.02 0.53 22.46
C LYS A 415 25.22 1.86 21.77
N LYS A 416 24.17 2.46 21.20
CA LYS A 416 24.23 3.86 20.71
C LYS A 416 24.61 4.83 21.84
N ALA A 417 24.09 4.61 23.06
CA ALA A 417 24.48 5.39 24.24
C ALA A 417 25.95 5.18 24.65
N GLN A 418 26.44 3.93 24.66
CA GLN A 418 27.85 3.61 24.99
C GLN A 418 28.85 4.12 23.93
N ALA A 419 28.50 4.06 22.64
CA ALA A 419 29.33 4.59 21.55
C ALA A 419 29.42 6.12 21.60
N GLY A 420 28.36 6.80 22.02
CA GLY A 420 28.34 8.26 22.25
C GLY A 420 29.27 8.73 23.37
N VAL A 421 29.53 7.89 24.38
CA VAL A 421 30.41 8.21 25.53
C VAL A 421 31.90 8.01 25.20
N ARG A 422 32.26 7.03 24.35
CA ARG A 422 33.66 6.77 23.97
C ARG A 422 34.26 7.82 23.02
N SER A 423 33.44 8.60 22.32
CA SER A 423 33.91 9.68 21.43
C SER A 423 34.37 10.94 22.16
N ALA A 424 34.09 11.08 23.46
CA ALA A 424 34.45 12.27 24.26
C ALA A 424 35.89 12.24 24.84
N ALA A 425 36.67 11.17 24.66
CA ALA A 425 37.94 10.96 25.38
C ALA A 425 39.22 10.84 24.52
N LYS A 426 39.21 11.25 23.24
CA LYS A 426 40.43 11.40 22.44
C LYS A 426 40.40 12.67 21.59
N GLY A 427 41.28 13.62 21.93
CA GLY A 427 41.95 14.54 21.01
C GLY A 427 41.06 15.54 20.25
N SER A 428 41.15 16.80 20.65
CA SER A 428 40.61 17.95 19.93
C SER A 428 41.14 18.06 18.49
N THR A 429 40.25 17.92 17.51
CA THR A 429 40.16 18.82 16.35
C THR A 429 38.68 18.99 16.04
N GLY A 430 38.17 20.20 16.22
CA GLY A 430 36.74 20.50 16.11
C GLY A 430 36.16 20.18 14.74
N LYS A 431 35.44 19.06 14.63
CA LYS A 431 34.31 18.96 13.72
C LYS A 431 33.08 19.36 14.51
N ALA A 432 32.66 20.61 14.33
CA ALA A 432 31.36 21.09 14.75
C ALA A 432 30.30 20.04 14.34
N LYS A 433 29.45 19.63 15.28
CA LYS A 433 28.19 18.95 14.95
C LYS A 433 27.55 19.78 13.84
N LYS A 434 27.49 19.26 12.60
CA LYS A 434 26.81 19.91 11.48
C LYS A 434 25.40 20.24 11.98
N LYS A 435 25.11 21.53 12.18
CA LYS A 435 23.74 21.99 12.47
C LYS A 435 22.87 21.40 11.36
N LYS A 436 21.74 20.78 11.72
CA LYS A 436 20.71 20.41 10.76
C LYS A 436 20.38 21.67 9.95
N ASN A 437 20.70 21.68 8.66
CA ASN A 437 20.32 22.77 7.77
C ASN A 437 18.83 22.61 7.42
N LEU A 438 17.98 22.88 8.40
CA LEU A 438 16.54 23.00 8.18
C LEU A 438 16.31 24.27 7.34
N LYS A 439 15.56 24.15 6.24
CA LYS A 439 15.11 25.34 5.51
C LYS A 439 14.20 26.16 6.42
N PRO A 440 14.38 27.49 6.52
CA PRO A 440 13.46 28.32 7.26
C PRO A 440 12.09 28.33 6.56
N ILE A 441 11.01 28.48 7.34
CA ILE A 441 9.66 28.54 6.78
C ILE A 441 9.29 30.01 6.53
N LEU A 442 8.82 30.31 5.32
CA LEU A 442 8.22 31.60 4.98
C LEU A 442 6.70 31.48 4.89
N ILE A 443 6.02 32.44 5.50
CA ILE A 443 4.57 32.58 5.50
C ILE A 443 4.19 33.72 4.56
N LEU A 444 3.23 33.47 3.68
CA LEU A 444 2.61 34.52 2.89
C LEU A 444 1.60 35.30 3.74
N GLU A 445 1.82 36.60 3.92
CA GLU A 445 0.93 37.52 4.65
C GLU A 445 0.46 38.69 3.79
N LYS A 446 -0.64 39.31 4.23
CA LYS A 446 -1.24 40.48 3.56
C LYS A 446 -1.22 41.70 4.47
N GLU A 447 -0.69 42.81 3.95
CA GLU A 447 -0.67 44.09 4.67
C GLU A 447 -2.03 44.80 4.59
N LYS A 448 -2.30 45.73 5.51
CA LYS A 448 -3.53 46.54 5.50
C LYS A 448 -3.69 47.36 4.20
N SER A 449 -2.58 47.68 3.54
CA SER A 449 -2.54 48.35 2.24
C SER A 449 -2.96 47.45 1.06
N GLY A 450 -3.08 46.14 1.28
CA GLY A 450 -3.44 45.16 0.25
C GLY A 450 -2.25 44.43 -0.39
N VAL A 451 -1.00 44.87 -0.13
CA VAL A 451 0.22 44.26 -0.66
C VAL A 451 0.54 42.94 0.05
N LEU A 452 0.89 41.92 -0.73
CA LEU A 452 1.31 40.60 -0.23
C LEU A 452 2.83 40.56 -0.02
N TYR A 453 3.27 39.92 1.06
CA TYR A 453 4.69 39.81 1.40
C TYR A 453 5.03 38.50 2.12
N TRP A 454 6.31 38.13 2.08
CA TRP A 454 6.86 36.98 2.76
C TRP A 454 7.36 37.36 4.16
N GLN A 455 6.90 36.63 5.17
CA GLN A 455 7.29 36.78 6.56
C GLN A 455 8.00 35.52 7.07
N ASN A 456 9.10 35.68 7.80
CA ASN A 456 9.78 34.55 8.43
C ASN A 456 8.97 34.00 9.62
N TYR A 457 8.80 32.67 9.69
CA TYR A 457 8.09 31.99 10.77
C TYR A 457 8.75 32.17 12.15
N ASP A 458 10.08 32.12 12.23
CA ASP A 458 10.81 32.13 13.50
C ASP A 458 10.96 33.56 14.04
N ASP A 459 11.51 34.47 13.22
CA ASP A 459 11.87 35.84 13.63
C ASP A 459 10.83 36.92 13.25
N GLU A 460 9.78 36.55 12.52
CA GLU A 460 8.69 37.46 12.10
C GLU A 460 9.11 38.64 11.21
N THR A 461 10.34 38.61 10.70
CA THR A 461 10.89 39.63 9.81
C THR A 461 10.21 39.57 8.44
N LYS A 462 9.82 40.75 7.93
CA LYS A 462 9.34 40.93 6.55
C LYS A 462 10.57 40.87 5.63
N LEU A 463 10.54 39.94 4.67
CA LEU A 463 11.70 39.66 3.83
C LEU A 463 11.59 40.39 2.49
N GLN A 464 10.55 40.08 1.72
CA GLN A 464 10.31 40.65 0.39
C GLN A 464 8.82 40.64 0.04
N GLU A 465 8.43 41.45 -0.93
CA GLU A 465 7.07 41.43 -1.51
C GLU A 465 6.84 40.16 -2.33
N PHE A 466 5.58 39.78 -2.48
CA PHE A 466 5.19 38.59 -3.23
C PHE A 466 5.20 38.87 -4.74
N THR A 467 5.84 37.99 -5.50
CA THR A 467 5.82 37.99 -6.97
C THR A 467 5.87 36.54 -7.43
N ALA A 468 4.96 36.09 -8.30
CA ALA A 468 4.90 34.67 -8.66
C ALA A 468 6.21 34.18 -9.30
N ALA A 469 6.82 34.99 -10.15
CA ALA A 469 8.09 34.68 -10.81
C ALA A 469 9.27 34.39 -9.84
N GLY A 470 9.27 34.98 -8.64
CA GLY A 470 10.32 34.78 -7.64
C GLY A 470 10.14 33.53 -6.78
N VAL A 471 8.95 32.91 -6.78
CA VAL A 471 8.61 31.76 -5.93
C VAL A 471 9.53 30.55 -6.13
N PRO A 472 9.89 30.14 -7.36
CA PRO A 472 10.76 28.99 -7.58
C PRO A 472 12.17 29.17 -7.00
N ASP A 473 12.71 30.39 -7.01
CA ASP A 473 14.02 30.68 -6.44
C ASP A 473 13.96 30.73 -4.91
N LEU A 474 12.90 31.31 -4.34
CA LEU A 474 12.69 31.26 -2.89
C LEU A 474 12.53 29.83 -2.37
N ALA A 475 11.85 28.96 -3.12
CA ALA A 475 11.63 27.56 -2.73
C ALA A 475 12.91 26.73 -2.65
N LYS A 476 14.01 27.18 -3.27
CA LYS A 476 15.33 26.54 -3.14
C LYS A 476 15.90 26.75 -1.74
N GLU A 477 15.71 27.94 -1.16
CA GLU A 477 16.29 28.33 0.13
C GLU A 477 15.31 28.16 1.31
N TYR A 478 14.01 28.31 1.07
CA TYR A 478 12.96 28.35 2.08
C TYR A 478 11.81 27.38 1.78
N ASP A 479 11.12 26.93 2.83
CA ASP A 479 9.85 26.23 2.68
C ASP A 479 8.68 27.21 2.77
N LEU A 480 7.78 27.15 1.80
CA LEU A 480 6.72 28.14 1.64
C LEU A 480 5.38 27.64 2.22
N ALA A 481 4.72 28.51 2.97
CA ALA A 481 3.45 28.24 3.63
C ALA A 481 2.45 29.38 3.36
N THR A 482 1.17 29.03 3.19
CA THR A 482 0.10 30.02 2.95
C THR A 482 -1.20 29.63 3.65
N THR A 483 -2.11 30.60 3.76
CA THR A 483 -3.48 30.39 4.24
C THR A 483 -4.47 30.49 3.10
N GLY A 484 -5.63 29.84 3.21
CA GLY A 484 -6.67 29.91 2.17
C GLY A 484 -7.06 31.33 1.76
N LYS A 485 -7.15 32.26 2.72
CA LYS A 485 -7.45 33.68 2.43
C LYS A 485 -6.33 34.37 1.65
N ASN A 486 -5.08 34.15 2.04
CA ASN A 486 -3.92 34.77 1.40
C ASN A 486 -3.66 34.13 0.04
N LEU A 487 -3.99 32.85 -0.13
CA LEU A 487 -3.95 32.17 -1.43
C LEU A 487 -4.98 32.73 -2.41
N SER A 488 -6.23 32.95 -1.99
CA SER A 488 -7.24 33.61 -2.83
C SER A 488 -6.80 35.02 -3.24
N ALA A 489 -6.25 35.78 -2.29
CA ALA A 489 -5.69 37.10 -2.59
C ALA A 489 -4.49 37.03 -3.55
N ALA A 490 -3.67 35.99 -3.46
CA ALA A 490 -2.54 35.79 -4.37
C ALA A 490 -3.00 35.47 -5.81
N PHE A 491 -4.08 34.70 -5.97
CA PHE A 491 -4.69 34.48 -7.29
C PHE A 491 -5.25 35.76 -7.91
N GLU A 492 -5.87 36.63 -7.10
CA GLU A 492 -6.35 37.94 -7.58
C GLU A 492 -5.19 38.89 -7.90
N TYR A 493 -4.06 38.76 -7.21
CA TYR A 493 -2.88 39.60 -7.39
C TYR A 493 -2.08 39.22 -8.65
N ASP A 494 -1.90 37.92 -8.88
CA ASP A 494 -1.12 37.37 -10.00
C ASP A 494 -1.66 36.00 -10.44
N ASP A 495 -2.16 35.91 -11.66
CA ASP A 495 -2.68 34.67 -12.25
C ASP A 495 -1.58 33.60 -12.42
N GLU A 496 -0.30 33.98 -12.53
CA GLU A 496 0.81 33.02 -12.60
C GLU A 496 1.02 32.25 -11.29
N THR A 497 0.41 32.71 -10.18
CA THR A 497 0.42 32.00 -8.90
C THR A 497 -0.01 30.53 -9.05
N LYS A 498 -0.92 30.24 -9.99
CA LYS A 498 -1.38 28.88 -10.27
C LYS A 498 -0.24 27.93 -10.67
N ARG A 499 0.76 28.43 -11.40
CA ARG A 499 1.89 27.65 -11.91
C ARG A 499 2.96 27.37 -10.87
N VAL A 500 3.05 28.19 -9.83
CA VAL A 500 4.09 28.10 -8.79
C VAL A 500 3.61 27.41 -7.52
N LEU A 501 2.35 27.00 -7.46
CA LEU A 501 1.75 26.29 -6.32
C LEU A 501 2.46 25.00 -5.94
N ALA A 502 3.07 24.30 -6.89
CA ALA A 502 3.82 23.08 -6.63
C ALA A 502 5.02 23.27 -5.67
N HIS A 503 5.47 24.51 -5.48
CA HIS A 503 6.56 24.86 -4.56
C HIS A 503 6.11 25.04 -3.11
N PHE A 504 4.81 25.22 -2.85
CA PHE A 504 4.27 25.39 -1.50
C PHE A 504 4.16 24.04 -0.78
N LYS A 505 4.58 24.01 0.49
CA LYS A 505 4.58 22.81 1.33
C LYS A 505 3.40 22.74 2.29
N ILE A 506 2.89 23.89 2.73
CA ILE A 506 1.82 23.96 3.75
C ILE A 506 0.71 24.90 3.27
N PHE A 507 -0.49 24.37 3.19
CA PHE A 507 -1.73 25.10 2.98
C PHE A 507 -2.60 24.95 4.23
N ALA A 508 -2.84 26.05 4.94
CA ALA A 508 -3.61 26.05 6.19
C ALA A 508 -4.89 26.89 6.06
N ARG A 509 -5.83 26.72 7.00
CA ARG A 509 -7.14 27.39 6.99
C ARG A 509 -7.89 27.23 5.66
N MET A 510 -7.74 26.08 5.01
CA MET A 510 -8.37 25.78 3.72
C MET A 510 -9.85 25.41 3.91
N THR A 511 -10.73 25.99 3.10
CA THR A 511 -12.10 25.49 2.93
C THR A 511 -12.10 24.23 2.07
N PRO A 512 -13.15 23.38 2.12
CA PRO A 512 -13.25 22.20 1.24
C PRO A 512 -13.03 22.52 -0.23
N ASP A 513 -13.71 23.55 -0.75
CA ASP A 513 -13.57 24.02 -2.14
C ASP A 513 -12.14 24.48 -2.45
N ALA A 514 -11.47 25.14 -1.50
CA ALA A 514 -10.09 25.58 -1.70
C ALA A 514 -9.11 24.41 -1.75
N LYS A 515 -9.40 23.26 -1.12
CA LYS A 515 -8.58 22.05 -1.26
C LYS A 515 -8.67 21.47 -2.67
N GLU A 516 -9.87 21.51 -3.26
CA GLU A 516 -10.12 21.08 -4.65
C GLU A 516 -9.37 22.00 -5.64
N THR A 517 -9.47 23.32 -5.46
CA THR A 517 -8.75 24.29 -6.31
C THR A 517 -7.23 24.07 -6.31
N VAL A 518 -6.64 23.68 -5.17
CA VAL A 518 -5.20 23.35 -5.11
C VAL A 518 -4.87 22.18 -6.04
N ILE A 519 -5.71 21.15 -6.08
CA ILE A 519 -5.52 19.99 -6.95
C ILE A 519 -5.69 20.38 -8.42
N GLU A 520 -6.75 21.13 -8.75
CA GLU A 520 -6.99 21.63 -10.12
C GLU A 520 -5.80 22.46 -10.63
N CYS A 521 -5.20 23.28 -9.77
CA CYS A 521 -4.02 24.05 -10.14
C CYS A 521 -2.81 23.13 -10.40
N LEU A 522 -2.60 22.09 -9.60
CA LEU A 522 -1.53 21.10 -9.85
C LEU A 522 -1.75 20.35 -11.18
N HIS A 523 -3.00 19.99 -11.48
CA HIS A 523 -3.39 19.39 -12.75
C HIS A 523 -3.14 20.32 -13.94
N SER A 524 -3.37 21.62 -13.79
CA SER A 524 -3.11 22.61 -14.85
C SER A 524 -1.62 22.71 -15.25
N ILE A 525 -0.71 22.30 -14.35
CA ILE A 525 0.74 22.23 -14.60
C ILE A 525 1.13 20.84 -15.16
N GLY A 526 0.21 19.88 -15.18
CA GLY A 526 0.45 18.50 -15.61
C GLY A 526 0.99 17.57 -14.51
N ASN A 527 0.96 17.98 -13.24
CA ASN A 527 1.36 17.13 -12.13
C ASN A 527 0.21 16.20 -11.73
N LEU A 528 0.50 14.91 -11.60
CA LEU A 528 -0.42 13.92 -11.07
C LEU A 528 -0.30 13.84 -9.55
N CYS A 529 -1.44 13.88 -8.85
CA CYS A 529 -1.45 14.02 -7.41
C CYS A 529 -2.26 12.93 -6.69
N LEU A 530 -1.75 12.53 -5.52
CA LEU A 530 -2.46 11.70 -4.56
C LEU A 530 -2.97 12.59 -3.43
N MET A 531 -4.24 12.45 -3.04
CA MET A 531 -4.79 13.09 -1.85
C MET A 531 -5.12 12.02 -0.81
N CYS A 532 -4.69 12.22 0.43
CA CYS A 532 -5.05 11.37 1.56
C CYS A 532 -5.74 12.17 2.66
N GLY A 533 -6.92 11.71 3.05
CA GLY A 533 -7.79 12.37 4.03
C GLY A 533 -8.73 11.38 4.71
N ASP A 534 -9.43 11.82 5.74
CA ASP A 534 -10.41 11.02 6.49
C ASP A 534 -11.75 11.76 6.69
N GLY A 535 -11.76 13.08 6.53
CA GLY A 535 -12.92 13.92 6.81
C GLY A 535 -13.83 14.19 5.61
N ALA A 536 -15.10 14.55 5.89
CA ALA A 536 -16.06 14.98 4.86
C ALA A 536 -15.62 16.26 4.11
N ASN A 537 -14.76 17.07 4.72
CA ASN A 537 -14.13 18.24 4.11
C ASN A 537 -13.11 17.92 3.02
N ASP A 538 -12.66 16.66 2.94
CA ASP A 538 -11.69 16.20 1.94
C ASP A 538 -12.35 15.57 0.72
N VAL A 539 -13.67 15.34 0.75
CA VAL A 539 -14.42 14.60 -0.27
C VAL A 539 -14.20 15.14 -1.69
N GLY A 540 -14.31 16.46 -1.90
CA GLY A 540 -14.08 17.07 -3.22
C GLY A 540 -12.65 16.86 -3.70
N ALA A 541 -11.68 17.12 -2.81
CA ALA A 541 -10.26 16.92 -3.10
C ALA A 541 -9.89 15.44 -3.35
N LEU A 542 -10.43 14.50 -2.58
CA LEU A 542 -10.23 13.07 -2.74
C LEU A 542 -10.76 12.56 -4.08
N LYS A 543 -11.88 13.12 -4.56
CA LYS A 543 -12.48 12.73 -5.84
C LYS A 543 -11.73 13.35 -7.02
N GLN A 544 -11.35 14.61 -6.90
CA GLN A 544 -10.62 15.35 -7.92
C GLN A 544 -9.19 14.84 -8.11
N ALA A 545 -8.51 14.39 -7.04
CA ALA A 545 -7.17 13.81 -7.16
C ALA A 545 -7.12 12.60 -8.11
N ASP A 546 -5.99 12.38 -8.79
CA ASP A 546 -5.78 11.20 -9.65
C ASP A 546 -5.86 9.90 -8.84
N VAL A 547 -5.44 9.96 -7.58
CA VAL A 547 -5.55 8.87 -6.61
C VAL A 547 -5.99 9.44 -5.27
N GLY A 548 -7.26 9.26 -4.92
CA GLY A 548 -7.77 9.57 -3.58
C GLY A 548 -7.66 8.37 -2.63
N VAL A 549 -7.18 8.62 -1.40
CA VAL A 549 -7.03 7.60 -0.36
C VAL A 549 -7.77 8.04 0.91
N ALA A 550 -8.84 7.33 1.26
CA ALA A 550 -9.54 7.52 2.52
C ALA A 550 -8.95 6.64 3.62
N LEU A 551 -8.72 7.20 4.81
CA LEU A 551 -8.41 6.43 6.01
C LEU A 551 -9.68 6.21 6.83
N LEU A 552 -9.99 4.95 7.17
CA LEU A 552 -11.14 4.66 8.02
C LEU A 552 -10.80 4.92 9.50
N SER A 553 -11.60 5.76 10.14
CA SER A 553 -11.58 5.98 11.59
C SER A 553 -12.29 4.83 12.31
N GLY A 554 -11.67 4.25 13.35
CA GLY A 554 -12.31 3.19 14.17
C GLY A 554 -11.40 2.03 14.58
N PHE A 555 -10.29 1.80 13.90
CA PHE A 555 -9.22 0.96 14.44
C PHE A 555 -8.41 1.84 15.37
N GLY A 556 -8.56 1.63 16.68
CA GLY A 556 -8.04 2.53 17.70
C GLY A 556 -6.54 2.81 17.63
N ASP A 557 -6.13 3.72 18.50
CA ASP A 557 -4.81 4.30 18.80
C ASP A 557 -3.59 3.35 18.97
N VAL A 558 -3.56 2.16 18.35
CA VAL A 558 -2.46 1.18 18.46
C VAL A 558 -1.12 1.75 18.00
N ASN A 559 -1.15 2.80 17.18
CA ASN A 559 0.03 3.40 16.55
C ASN A 559 0.39 4.78 17.10
N VAL A 560 0.02 5.09 18.34
CA VAL A 560 0.28 6.39 19.00
C VAL A 560 1.03 6.16 20.30
N ASP A 561 2.00 7.02 20.63
CA ASP A 561 2.75 6.87 21.87
C ASP A 561 1.88 7.27 23.04
N ARG A 562 1.33 6.28 23.71
CA ARG A 562 0.62 6.47 24.97
C ARG A 562 1.70 6.65 26.04
N GLY A 563 2.16 7.90 26.21
CA GLY A 563 2.82 8.31 27.45
C GLY A 563 1.99 7.89 28.67
N GLU A 564 2.60 7.93 29.87
CA GLU A 564 2.21 7.27 31.15
C GLU A 564 0.71 7.16 31.53
N ASP A 565 -0.19 7.89 30.88
CA ASP A 565 -1.62 7.96 31.20
C ASP A 565 -2.55 7.00 30.41
N GLY A 566 -2.01 6.10 29.59
CA GLY A 566 -2.79 5.29 28.63
C GLY A 566 -2.66 3.76 28.70
N HIS A 567 -2.65 3.13 29.89
CA HIS A 567 -2.68 1.65 29.99
C HIS A 567 -4.08 1.05 29.75
N LYS A 568 -4.42 0.78 28.48
CA LYS A 568 -5.35 -0.32 28.14
C LYS A 568 -4.58 -1.64 28.26
N LYS A 569 -5.28 -2.70 28.70
CA LYS A 569 -4.76 -4.07 28.89
C LYS A 569 -3.93 -4.51 27.66
N ASP A 570 -2.62 -4.33 27.71
CA ASP A 570 -1.77 -5.45 27.31
C ASP A 570 -2.14 -6.54 28.31
N LYS A 571 -2.84 -7.56 27.83
CA LYS A 571 -2.58 -8.88 28.41
C LYS A 571 -1.06 -9.04 28.22
N LYS A 572 -0.29 -8.72 29.26
CA LYS A 572 0.91 -9.49 29.58
C LYS A 572 0.41 -10.93 29.62
N LYS A 573 0.37 -11.58 28.46
CA LYS A 573 0.77 -12.98 28.42
C LYS A 573 2.16 -12.91 29.02
N ASP A 574 2.33 -13.49 30.19
CA ASP A 574 3.65 -13.83 30.70
C ASP A 574 4.36 -14.63 29.60
N SER A 575 5.07 -13.93 28.73
CA SER A 575 5.88 -14.50 27.66
C SER A 575 7.14 -15.18 28.21
N ASN A 576 7.29 -15.21 29.53
CA ASN A 576 8.33 -15.95 30.23
C ASN A 576 7.86 -17.30 30.82
N ALA A 577 6.57 -17.63 30.80
CA ALA A 577 6.09 -18.83 31.52
C ALA A 577 6.14 -20.14 30.70
N ASN A 578 6.50 -20.11 29.42
CA ASN A 578 6.66 -21.33 28.60
C ASN A 578 7.61 -21.12 27.42
N ILE A 579 8.80 -20.57 27.67
CA ILE A 579 9.90 -20.63 26.68
C ILE A 579 10.36 -22.10 26.66
N PRO A 580 10.31 -22.83 25.52
CA PRO A 580 10.83 -24.19 25.48
C PRO A 580 12.31 -24.17 25.85
N ALA A 581 12.75 -25.09 26.73
CA ALA A 581 14.14 -25.17 27.19
C ALA A 581 15.17 -25.25 26.04
N THR A 582 14.74 -25.68 24.86
CA THR A 582 15.52 -25.72 23.62
C THR A 582 15.78 -24.35 22.96
N ALA A 583 15.09 -23.28 23.37
CA ALA A 583 15.32 -21.91 22.90
C ALA A 583 16.37 -21.14 23.72
N ILE A 584 16.81 -21.72 24.85
CA ILE A 584 17.90 -21.19 25.68
C ILE A 584 19.17 -21.94 25.28
N MET A 585 20.12 -21.23 24.64
CA MET A 585 21.41 -21.83 24.30
C MET A 585 22.14 -22.23 25.58
N THR A 586 22.76 -23.42 25.59
CA THR A 586 23.56 -23.86 26.74
C THR A 586 24.82 -23.03 26.87
N GLN A 587 25.39 -22.95 28.08
CA GLN A 587 26.63 -22.21 28.32
C GLN A 587 27.77 -22.69 27.40
N GLN A 588 27.86 -24.00 27.15
CA GLN A 588 28.82 -24.60 26.22
C GLN A 588 28.62 -24.13 24.77
N GLN A 589 27.38 -23.91 24.31
CA GLN A 589 27.09 -23.39 22.97
C GLN A 589 27.45 -21.90 22.84
N LEU A 590 27.22 -21.12 23.90
CA LEU A 590 27.64 -19.72 23.97
C LEU A 590 29.17 -19.59 23.95
N ASP A 591 29.86 -20.45 24.69
CA ASP A 591 31.33 -20.47 24.71
C ASP A 591 31.91 -20.95 23.36
N ALA A 592 31.27 -21.90 22.68
CA ALA A 592 31.63 -22.28 21.31
C ALA A 592 31.47 -21.12 20.30
N LEU A 593 30.40 -20.32 20.41
CA LEU A 593 30.20 -19.11 19.60
C LEU A 593 31.27 -18.05 19.89
N ARG A 594 31.71 -17.90 21.15
CA ARG A 594 32.80 -17.02 21.53
C ARG A 594 34.16 -17.48 21.00
N MET A 595 34.36 -18.78 20.77
CA MET A 595 35.59 -19.32 20.19
C MET A 595 35.65 -19.23 18.65
N MET A 596 34.51 -19.02 17.96
CA MET A 596 34.49 -18.91 16.49
C MET A 596 35.16 -17.65 15.95
N PRO A 597 35.75 -17.68 14.73
CA PRO A 597 36.19 -16.49 14.02
C PRO A 597 35.02 -15.54 13.70
N VAL A 598 35.27 -14.22 13.73
CA VAL A 598 34.24 -13.19 13.51
C VAL A 598 33.56 -13.31 12.14
N SER A 599 34.29 -13.76 11.11
CA SER A 599 33.75 -14.00 9.76
C SER A 599 32.68 -15.09 9.74
N LEU A 600 32.92 -16.21 10.41
CA LEU A 600 31.98 -17.33 10.56
C LEU A 600 30.78 -16.94 11.42
N LEU A 601 31.00 -16.16 12.49
CA LEU A 601 29.91 -15.66 13.32
C LEU A 601 28.98 -14.72 12.54
N LYS A 602 29.54 -13.80 11.74
CA LYS A 602 28.76 -12.95 10.82
C LYS A 602 28.01 -13.77 9.78
N ALA A 603 28.61 -14.83 9.24
CA ALA A 603 27.94 -15.74 8.31
C ALA A 603 26.76 -16.49 8.97
N GLN A 604 26.89 -16.94 10.21
CA GLN A 604 25.79 -17.55 10.96
C GLN A 604 24.66 -16.56 11.27
N ILE A 605 24.98 -15.32 11.62
CA ILE A 605 23.98 -14.25 11.80
C ILE A 605 23.22 -13.98 10.49
N ARG A 606 23.93 -13.93 9.35
CA ARG A 606 23.31 -13.83 8.01
C ARG A 606 22.43 -15.04 7.69
N GLY A 607 22.83 -16.24 8.14
CA GLY A 607 22.02 -17.47 8.03
C GLY A 607 20.67 -17.39 8.77
N LEU A 608 20.55 -16.53 9.78
CA LEU A 608 19.28 -16.22 10.47
C LEU A 608 18.44 -15.13 9.76
N GLY A 609 18.89 -14.65 8.60
CA GLY A 609 18.19 -13.62 7.81
C GLY A 609 18.49 -12.19 8.28
N VAL A 610 19.58 -11.97 9.03
CA VAL A 610 19.93 -10.68 9.63
C VAL A 610 21.29 -10.23 9.10
N ASP A 611 21.38 -9.03 8.54
CA ASP A 611 22.67 -8.48 8.12
C ASP A 611 23.38 -7.82 9.32
N PRO A 612 24.48 -8.39 9.85
CA PRO A 612 25.16 -7.86 11.03
C PRO A 612 25.75 -6.46 10.79
N ASP A 613 26.07 -6.12 9.54
CA ASP A 613 26.69 -4.84 9.19
C ASP A 613 25.67 -3.69 9.26
N LYS A 614 24.36 -4.00 9.17
CA LYS A 614 23.25 -3.03 9.28
C LYS A 614 23.06 -2.46 10.70
N TYR A 615 23.51 -3.18 11.73
CA TYR A 615 23.28 -2.81 13.13
C TYR A 615 24.45 -2.06 13.77
N GLY A 616 25.51 -1.76 13.02
CA GLY A 616 26.69 -1.03 13.52
C GLY A 616 27.47 -1.78 14.61
N VAL A 617 27.27 -3.10 14.72
CA VAL A 617 27.85 -3.93 15.77
C VAL A 617 29.19 -4.51 15.32
N VAL A 618 30.29 -4.02 15.91
CA VAL A 618 31.66 -4.41 15.54
C VAL A 618 32.30 -5.35 16.56
N GLU A 619 31.96 -5.23 17.85
CA GLU A 619 32.55 -6.05 18.91
C GLU A 619 32.03 -7.49 18.86
N LYS A 620 32.93 -8.46 19.04
CA LYS A 620 32.62 -9.90 18.97
C LYS A 620 31.53 -10.32 19.96
N GLU A 621 31.59 -9.80 21.19
CA GLU A 621 30.61 -10.12 22.23
C GLU A 621 29.21 -9.58 21.90
N ASP A 622 29.14 -8.47 21.18
CA ASP A 622 27.89 -7.88 20.73
C ASP A 622 27.29 -8.65 19.54
N LEU A 623 28.13 -9.20 18.65
CA LEU A 623 27.70 -10.11 17.60
C LEU A 623 27.16 -11.42 18.19
N VAL A 624 27.77 -11.95 19.26
CA VAL A 624 27.25 -13.12 19.98
C VAL A 624 25.90 -12.82 20.63
N LYS A 625 25.73 -11.64 21.25
CA LYS A 625 24.43 -11.21 21.80
C LYS A 625 23.37 -10.99 20.71
N LEU A 626 23.74 -10.38 19.59
CA LEU A 626 22.85 -10.19 18.45
C LEU A 626 22.38 -11.54 17.88
N TYR A 627 23.31 -12.50 17.75
CA TYR A 627 23.00 -13.87 17.36
C TYR A 627 22.06 -14.54 18.37
N GLN A 628 22.32 -14.42 19.67
CA GLN A 628 21.50 -14.99 20.74
C GLN A 628 20.05 -14.48 20.71
N ILE A 629 19.86 -13.15 20.61
CA ILE A 629 18.53 -12.52 20.58
C ILE A 629 17.75 -12.98 19.34
N LYS A 630 18.38 -12.99 18.16
CA LYS A 630 17.72 -13.37 16.91
C LYS A 630 17.51 -14.88 16.78
N ALA A 631 18.44 -15.71 17.24
CA ALA A 631 18.27 -17.16 17.28
C ALA A 631 17.10 -17.55 18.19
N ARG A 632 16.95 -16.87 19.34
CA ARG A 632 15.81 -17.05 20.25
C ARG A 632 14.49 -16.65 19.59
N ASP A 633 14.44 -15.50 18.93
CA ASP A 633 13.24 -15.02 18.22
C ASP A 633 12.81 -15.99 17.09
N VAL A 634 13.77 -16.48 16.31
CA VAL A 634 13.51 -17.49 15.27
C VAL A 634 13.04 -18.82 15.87
N ALA A 635 13.62 -19.26 16.99
CA ALA A 635 13.22 -20.48 17.67
C ALA A 635 11.79 -20.39 18.23
N VAL A 636 11.44 -19.25 18.85
CA VAL A 636 10.07 -18.98 19.36
C VAL A 636 9.07 -18.98 18.20
N LYS A 637 9.34 -18.25 17.11
CA LYS A 637 8.48 -18.24 15.91
C LYS A 637 8.30 -19.64 15.30
N LYS A 638 9.37 -20.45 15.25
CA LYS A 638 9.31 -21.82 14.74
C LYS A 638 8.50 -22.75 15.66
N TYR A 639 8.64 -22.59 16.97
CA TYR A 639 7.85 -23.32 17.97
C TYR A 639 6.37 -22.96 17.89
N GLU A 640 6.02 -21.67 17.85
CA GLU A 640 4.65 -21.19 17.71
C GLU A 640 4.00 -21.68 16.41
N LYS A 641 4.74 -21.63 15.29
CA LYS A 641 4.28 -22.15 13.99
C LYS A 641 4.06 -23.67 14.01
N ARG A 642 4.91 -24.43 14.70
CA ARG A 642 4.74 -25.88 14.86
C ARG A 642 3.56 -26.21 15.77
N ASN A 643 3.39 -25.47 16.87
CA ASN A 643 2.32 -25.71 17.83
C ASN A 643 0.95 -25.34 17.24
N THR A 644 0.87 -24.24 16.48
CA THR A 644 -0.32 -23.88 15.69
C THR A 644 -0.63 -24.93 14.62
N MET A 645 0.36 -25.40 13.85
CA MET A 645 0.14 -26.49 12.88
C MET A 645 -0.32 -27.80 13.55
N ASN A 646 0.23 -28.17 14.70
CA ASN A 646 -0.19 -29.36 15.43
C ASN A 646 -1.62 -29.22 15.94
N LYS A 647 -1.98 -28.05 16.49
CA LYS A 647 -3.34 -27.75 16.96
C LYS A 647 -4.36 -27.77 15.82
N VAL A 648 -3.99 -27.26 14.64
CA VAL A 648 -4.82 -27.35 13.42
C VAL A 648 -4.97 -28.81 12.95
N LYS A 649 -3.90 -29.61 13.00
CA LYS A 649 -3.96 -31.04 12.63
C LYS A 649 -4.85 -31.86 13.56
N THR A 650 -4.72 -31.69 14.88
CA THR A 650 -5.59 -32.38 15.85
C THR A 650 -7.04 -31.94 15.71
N ASN A 651 -7.31 -30.65 15.59
CA ASN A 651 -8.68 -30.17 15.43
C ASN A 651 -9.31 -30.62 14.11
N ARG A 652 -8.52 -30.71 13.02
CA ARG A 652 -8.99 -31.22 11.72
C ARG A 652 -9.27 -32.72 11.76
N ALA A 653 -8.47 -33.50 12.48
CA ALA A 653 -8.72 -34.92 12.69
C ALA A 653 -9.99 -35.15 13.52
N GLU A 654 -10.18 -34.36 14.57
CA GLU A 654 -11.35 -34.41 15.45
C GLU A 654 -12.65 -33.96 14.73
N GLN A 655 -12.55 -32.93 13.88
CA GLN A 655 -13.66 -32.51 13.00
C GLN A 655 -13.98 -33.56 11.93
N ALA A 656 -12.98 -34.18 11.32
CA ALA A 656 -13.19 -35.23 10.32
C ALA A 656 -13.87 -36.47 10.94
N ALA A 657 -13.51 -36.83 12.18
CA ALA A 657 -14.17 -37.92 12.91
C ALA A 657 -15.65 -37.58 13.20
N LYS A 658 -15.94 -36.39 13.72
CA LYS A 658 -17.32 -35.94 13.96
C LYS A 658 -18.15 -35.83 12.68
N GLN A 659 -17.57 -35.37 11.58
CA GLN A 659 -18.26 -35.34 10.27
C GLN A 659 -18.56 -36.74 9.74
N LYS A 660 -17.65 -37.69 9.91
CA LYS A 660 -17.85 -39.08 9.47
C LYS A 660 -18.94 -39.77 10.28
N GLU A 661 -18.99 -39.55 11.58
CA GLU A 661 -20.04 -40.08 12.46
C GLU A 661 -21.42 -39.47 12.15
N ALA A 662 -21.49 -38.15 11.98
CA ALA A 662 -22.72 -37.47 11.57
C ALA A 662 -23.20 -37.91 10.18
N MET A 663 -22.30 -38.16 9.23
CA MET A 663 -22.65 -38.66 7.91
C MET A 663 -23.21 -40.09 7.96
N ALA A 664 -22.65 -40.96 8.79
CA ALA A 664 -23.15 -42.32 9.00
C ALA A 664 -24.55 -42.32 9.63
N GLU A 665 -24.79 -41.46 10.63
CA GLU A 665 -26.12 -41.32 11.25
C GLU A 665 -27.16 -40.80 10.24
N LYS A 666 -26.78 -39.84 9.39
CA LYS A 666 -27.64 -39.31 8.32
C LYS A 666 -28.00 -40.38 7.29
N GLN A 667 -27.03 -41.18 6.85
CA GLN A 667 -27.30 -42.31 5.93
C GLN A 667 -28.27 -43.31 6.55
N ARG A 668 -28.12 -43.62 7.85
CA ARG A 668 -29.03 -44.54 8.55
C ARG A 668 -30.45 -44.01 8.65
N LYS A 669 -30.63 -42.72 8.97
CA LYS A 669 -31.94 -42.04 8.98
C LYS A 669 -32.59 -42.02 7.61
N MET A 670 -31.81 -41.77 6.56
CA MET A 670 -32.30 -41.82 5.19
C MET A 670 -32.75 -43.23 4.79
N GLN A 671 -31.98 -44.27 5.11
CA GLN A 671 -32.33 -45.66 4.82
C GLN A 671 -33.61 -46.11 5.54
N LEU A 672 -33.77 -45.77 6.82
CA LEU A 672 -35.00 -46.05 7.57
C LEU A 672 -36.21 -45.36 6.92
N ARG A 673 -36.04 -44.11 6.47
CA ARG A 673 -37.13 -43.37 5.80
C ARG A 673 -37.50 -43.97 4.44
N VAL A 674 -36.52 -44.49 3.70
CA VAL A 674 -36.78 -45.24 2.45
C VAL A 674 -37.58 -46.51 2.76
N GLN A 675 -37.19 -47.28 3.79
CA GLN A 675 -37.91 -48.49 4.19
C GLN A 675 -39.36 -48.20 4.64
N GLU A 676 -39.61 -47.09 5.34
CA GLU A 676 -40.97 -46.67 5.71
C GLU A 676 -41.82 -46.36 4.48
N LEU A 677 -41.27 -45.63 3.50
CA LEU A 677 -41.98 -45.25 2.28
C LEU A 677 -42.21 -46.47 1.36
N GLU A 678 -41.27 -47.42 1.33
CA GLU A 678 -41.44 -48.71 0.65
C GLU A 678 -42.53 -49.56 1.31
N ALA A 679 -42.59 -49.61 2.65
CA ALA A 679 -43.64 -50.30 3.39
C ALA A 679 -45.03 -49.67 3.20
N GLN A 680 -45.08 -48.38 2.85
CA GLN A 680 -46.31 -47.66 2.50
C GLN A 680 -46.73 -47.84 1.02
N GLY A 681 -45.96 -48.60 0.23
CA GLY A 681 -46.28 -48.91 -1.17
C GLY A 681 -46.03 -47.76 -2.15
N GLU A 682 -45.22 -46.76 -1.79
CA GLU A 682 -44.93 -45.62 -2.66
C GLU A 682 -43.89 -45.96 -3.73
N GLN A 683 -44.23 -45.73 -5.01
CA GLN A 683 -43.27 -45.83 -6.12
C GLN A 683 -42.27 -44.67 -6.06
N TRP A 684 -40.98 -44.96 -6.30
CA TRP A 684 -39.85 -44.02 -6.17
C TRP A 684 -39.57 -43.51 -4.73
N ALA A 685 -39.81 -44.35 -3.72
CA ALA A 685 -39.53 -44.08 -2.31
C ALA A 685 -38.13 -43.48 -2.03
N THR A 686 -37.09 -43.97 -2.71
CA THR A 686 -35.70 -43.50 -2.56
C THR A 686 -35.53 -42.04 -2.98
N VAL A 687 -36.18 -41.64 -4.09
CA VAL A 687 -36.09 -40.27 -4.64
C VAL A 687 -36.89 -39.30 -3.76
N LYS A 688 -38.05 -39.74 -3.26
CA LYS A 688 -38.89 -38.94 -2.36
C LYS A 688 -38.21 -38.70 -1.01
N ALA A 689 -37.65 -39.75 -0.40
CA ALA A 689 -36.88 -39.64 0.83
C ALA A 689 -35.68 -38.69 0.67
N MET A 690 -34.98 -38.75 -0.47
CA MET A 690 -33.86 -37.85 -0.75
C MET A 690 -34.30 -36.39 -0.85
N LYS A 691 -35.41 -36.12 -1.55
CA LYS A 691 -35.96 -34.77 -1.73
C LYS A 691 -36.42 -34.16 -0.39
N GLU A 692 -37.12 -34.93 0.45
CA GLU A 692 -37.52 -34.49 1.80
C GLU A 692 -36.31 -34.23 2.70
N PHE A 693 -35.31 -35.12 2.66
CA PHE A 693 -34.10 -35.00 3.46
C PHE A 693 -33.30 -33.74 3.11
N TRP A 694 -33.14 -33.44 1.81
CA TRP A 694 -32.45 -32.25 1.34
C TRP A 694 -33.22 -30.95 1.67
N GLY A 695 -34.56 -31.00 1.60
CA GLY A 695 -35.41 -29.89 2.03
C GLY A 695 -35.22 -29.54 3.50
N ASN A 696 -35.26 -30.55 4.38
CA ASN A 696 -35.09 -30.37 5.82
C ASN A 696 -33.66 -29.91 6.21
N GLU A 697 -32.61 -30.42 5.54
CA GLU A 697 -31.23 -29.98 5.76
C GLU A 697 -31.01 -28.49 5.42
N MET A 698 -31.60 -28.02 4.31
CA MET A 698 -31.53 -26.61 3.91
C MET A 698 -32.22 -25.70 4.94
N GLU A 699 -33.31 -26.15 5.54
CA GLU A 699 -34.05 -25.41 6.54
C GLU A 699 -33.33 -25.38 7.91
N GLU A 700 -32.81 -26.53 8.38
CA GLU A 700 -31.97 -26.59 9.58
C GLU A 700 -30.69 -25.75 9.43
N GLY A 701 -30.07 -25.78 8.25
CA GLY A 701 -28.91 -24.94 7.93
C GLY A 701 -29.21 -23.45 8.06
N ARG A 702 -30.39 -22.99 7.61
CA ARG A 702 -30.83 -21.60 7.82
C ARG A 702 -31.08 -21.29 9.29
N LYS A 703 -31.70 -22.20 10.05
CA LYS A 703 -31.99 -21.99 11.48
C LYS A 703 -30.71 -21.91 12.31
N LYS A 704 -29.74 -22.80 12.07
CA LYS A 704 -28.42 -22.76 12.73
C LYS A 704 -27.65 -21.48 12.39
N LYS A 705 -27.67 -21.04 11.13
CA LYS A 705 -27.07 -19.74 10.74
C LYS A 705 -27.72 -18.57 11.48
N ALA A 706 -29.05 -18.60 11.67
CA ALA A 706 -29.78 -17.55 12.39
C ALA A 706 -29.54 -17.56 13.92
N GLU A 707 -29.34 -18.72 14.54
CA GLU A 707 -29.02 -18.82 15.99
C GLU A 707 -27.60 -18.39 16.32
N ILE A 708 -26.64 -18.72 15.46
CA ILE A 708 -25.24 -18.32 15.62
C ILE A 708 -25.11 -16.79 15.50
N ALA A 709 -25.92 -16.16 14.64
CA ALA A 709 -25.98 -14.69 14.51
C ALA A 709 -26.52 -13.98 15.77
N LYS A 710 -27.30 -14.66 16.63
CA LYS A 710 -27.90 -14.08 17.84
C LYS A 710 -27.03 -14.21 19.10
N SER A 711 -26.00 -15.06 19.11
CA SER A 711 -25.26 -15.44 20.32
C SER A 711 -23.77 -15.08 20.24
N ARG A 712 -23.44 -13.77 20.35
CA ARG A 712 -22.04 -13.32 20.55
C ARG A 712 -21.86 -12.60 21.88
N SER A 713 -21.58 -13.40 22.92
CA SER A 713 -20.88 -12.97 24.14
C SER A 713 -20.12 -14.16 24.75
N ILE A 714 -18.78 -14.04 24.75
CA ILE A 714 -17.78 -14.72 25.60
C ILE A 714 -17.50 -16.23 25.33
N GLU A 715 -16.23 -16.46 25.00
CA GLU A 715 -15.40 -17.69 25.10
C GLU A 715 -15.58 -18.88 24.12
N GLY A 716 -14.53 -19.12 23.33
CA GLY A 716 -13.75 -20.36 23.44
C GLY A 716 -13.97 -21.50 22.43
N SER A 717 -13.07 -21.57 21.43
CA SER A 717 -12.51 -22.82 20.85
C SER A 717 -13.44 -23.81 20.13
N ALA A 718 -13.84 -23.43 18.91
CA ALA A 718 -14.04 -24.29 17.72
C ALA A 718 -14.32 -23.40 16.49
N ALA A 719 -14.87 -22.21 16.76
CA ALA A 719 -15.14 -21.15 15.80
C ALA A 719 -13.87 -20.52 15.17
N SER A 720 -12.67 -20.75 15.70
CA SER A 720 -11.44 -20.09 15.19
C SER A 720 -10.92 -20.68 13.87
N MET A 721 -11.29 -21.90 13.48
CA MET A 721 -10.89 -22.47 12.17
C MET A 721 -11.93 -22.23 11.08
N VAL A 722 -13.21 -22.11 11.45
CA VAL A 722 -14.23 -21.59 10.54
C VAL A 722 -13.98 -20.09 10.30
N ALA A 723 -13.61 -19.32 11.34
CA ALA A 723 -13.19 -17.92 11.19
C ALA A 723 -11.94 -17.72 10.31
N GLN A 724 -11.06 -18.72 10.15
CA GLN A 724 -9.90 -18.61 9.25
C GLN A 724 -10.20 -18.99 7.79
N LEU A 725 -11.32 -19.66 7.54
CA LEU A 725 -11.85 -19.92 6.18
C LEU A 725 -12.99 -18.95 5.81
N GLU A 726 -13.63 -18.31 6.80
CA GLU A 726 -14.51 -17.14 6.68
C GLU A 726 -13.75 -15.81 6.64
N ASP A 727 -12.42 -15.79 6.81
CA ASP A 727 -11.59 -14.56 6.67
C ASP A 727 -11.51 -14.02 5.21
N LEU A 728 -12.27 -14.61 4.28
CA LEU A 728 -12.55 -14.08 2.93
C LEU A 728 -14.01 -13.63 2.73
N GLU A 729 -14.89 -13.82 3.72
CA GLU A 729 -16.21 -13.21 3.76
C GLU A 729 -16.22 -12.14 4.85
N MET A 730 -16.33 -10.88 4.40
CA MET A 730 -16.40 -9.71 5.26
C MET A 730 -17.64 -9.78 6.17
N ASP A 731 -17.44 -9.97 7.48
CA ASP A 731 -18.23 -9.45 8.63
C ASP A 731 -17.80 -10.24 9.90
N GLU A 732 -17.45 -9.73 11.07
CA GLU A 732 -17.70 -8.48 11.78
C GLU A 732 -16.46 -8.16 12.65
N LEU A 733 -15.68 -7.16 12.24
CA LEU A 733 -15.00 -6.27 13.19
C LEU A 733 -16.03 -5.17 13.53
N PRO A 734 -15.94 -4.43 14.67
CA PRO A 734 -16.91 -3.38 15.01
C PRO A 734 -17.20 -2.58 13.75
N MET A 735 -18.46 -2.56 13.31
CA MET A 735 -18.91 -1.97 12.04
C MET A 735 -18.20 -0.63 11.90
N VAL A 736 -17.19 -0.61 11.03
CA VAL A 736 -16.42 0.60 10.80
C VAL A 736 -17.40 1.52 10.11
N LYS A 737 -17.77 2.61 10.77
CA LYS A 737 -18.64 3.60 10.14
C LYS A 737 -17.93 4.05 8.87
N LEU A 738 -18.47 3.64 7.72
CA LEU A 738 -18.01 4.14 6.43
C LEU A 738 -18.27 5.64 6.45
N GLY A 739 -17.21 6.43 6.55
CA GLY A 739 -17.30 7.89 6.53
C GLY A 739 -17.50 8.40 5.11
N ASP A 740 -18.00 9.63 4.96
CA ASP A 740 -18.24 10.29 3.67
C ASP A 740 -16.98 10.27 2.77
N ALA A 741 -15.79 10.39 3.36
CA ALA A 741 -14.50 10.31 2.64
C ALA A 741 -14.28 8.96 1.93
N SER A 742 -14.70 7.85 2.55
CA SER A 742 -14.56 6.49 1.98
C SER A 742 -15.50 6.23 0.80
N ILE A 743 -16.60 6.96 0.72
CA ILE A 743 -17.53 6.90 -0.41
C ILE A 743 -16.94 7.61 -1.63
N ALA A 744 -16.22 8.72 -1.40
CA ALA A 744 -15.63 9.53 -2.46
C ALA A 744 -14.30 8.98 -2.98
N ALA A 745 -13.46 8.44 -2.10
CA ALA A 745 -12.12 8.00 -2.45
C ALA A 745 -12.11 6.66 -3.20
N PRO A 746 -11.36 6.55 -4.32
CA PRO A 746 -11.22 5.28 -5.03
C PRO A 746 -10.46 4.21 -4.23
N PHE A 747 -9.57 4.63 -3.31
CA PHE A 747 -8.90 3.74 -2.39
C PHE A 747 -9.33 4.01 -0.96
N THR A 748 -9.59 2.95 -0.20
CA THR A 748 -9.91 3.04 1.22
C THR A 748 -8.96 2.13 2.01
N SER A 749 -8.21 2.70 2.94
CA SER A 749 -7.37 1.93 3.86
C SER A 749 -8.13 1.65 5.15
N LYS A 750 -8.17 0.37 5.53
CA LYS A 750 -8.75 -0.07 6.80
C LYS A 750 -7.81 0.17 7.98
N ILE A 751 -6.50 0.27 7.72
CA ILE A 751 -5.50 0.57 8.75
C ILE A 751 -5.46 2.10 8.94
N PRO A 752 -5.47 2.61 10.19
CA PRO A 752 -5.44 4.04 10.49
C PRO A 752 -4.00 4.58 10.35
N SER A 753 -3.42 4.41 9.17
CA SER A 753 -2.03 4.70 8.84
C SER A 753 -1.91 5.15 7.39
N ILE A 754 -1.12 6.19 7.17
CA ILE A 754 -0.77 6.66 5.82
C ILE A 754 0.15 5.70 5.06
N ARG A 755 0.59 4.58 5.66
CA ARG A 755 1.39 3.53 5.00
C ARG A 755 0.70 3.01 3.73
N GLY A 756 -0.63 2.95 3.72
CA GLY A 756 -1.40 2.56 2.54
C GLY A 756 -1.02 3.34 1.28
N CYS A 757 -0.68 4.63 1.42
CA CYS A 757 -0.24 5.47 0.28
C CYS A 757 1.05 4.94 -0.37
N VAL A 758 2.02 4.52 0.44
CA VAL A 758 3.28 3.95 -0.06
C VAL A 758 3.03 2.62 -0.77
N ASP A 759 2.18 1.77 -0.20
CA ASP A 759 1.87 0.46 -0.76
C ASP A 759 1.06 0.59 -2.07
N ILE A 760 0.14 1.56 -2.16
CA ILE A 760 -0.56 1.92 -3.40
C ILE A 760 0.41 2.38 -4.49
N ILE A 761 1.35 3.28 -4.19
CA ILE A 761 2.33 3.77 -5.18
C ILE A 761 3.26 2.64 -5.64
N ARG A 762 3.74 1.79 -4.71
CA ARG A 762 4.60 0.64 -5.06
C ARG A 762 3.88 -0.33 -5.98
N GLN A 763 2.65 -0.70 -5.62
CA GLN A 763 1.85 -1.59 -6.44
C GLN A 763 1.54 -0.95 -7.79
N GLY A 764 1.21 0.34 -7.82
CA GLY A 764 0.95 1.08 -9.05
C GLY A 764 2.15 1.13 -9.99
N ARG A 765 3.36 1.37 -9.48
CA ARG A 765 4.60 1.31 -10.28
C ARG A 765 4.84 -0.08 -10.84
N CYS A 766 4.64 -1.13 -10.04
CA CYS A 766 4.77 -2.52 -10.50
C CYS A 766 3.75 -2.85 -11.60
N THR A 767 2.48 -2.53 -11.39
CA THR A 767 1.40 -2.79 -12.35
C THR A 767 1.62 -2.01 -13.64
N LEU A 768 2.00 -0.73 -13.57
CA LEU A 768 2.28 0.10 -14.74
C LEU A 768 3.41 -0.48 -15.60
N VAL A 769 4.52 -0.85 -14.97
CA VAL A 769 5.66 -1.46 -15.70
C VAL A 769 5.24 -2.81 -16.30
N THR A 770 4.46 -3.62 -15.57
CA THR A 770 3.95 -4.90 -16.08
C THR A 770 3.06 -4.69 -17.30
N SER A 771 2.14 -3.71 -17.29
CA SER A 771 1.29 -3.40 -18.43
C SER A 771 2.08 -2.94 -19.65
N ILE A 772 3.09 -2.09 -19.47
CA ILE A 772 3.95 -1.63 -20.58
C ILE A 772 4.75 -2.79 -21.18
N GLN A 773 5.33 -3.65 -20.35
CA GLN A 773 6.06 -4.83 -20.82
C GLN A 773 5.16 -5.77 -21.61
N MET A 774 3.93 -5.99 -21.15
CA MET A 774 2.96 -6.81 -21.87
C MET A 774 2.64 -6.21 -23.24
N TYR A 775 2.47 -4.89 -23.35
CA TYR A 775 2.29 -4.24 -24.66
C TYR A 775 3.51 -4.39 -25.57
N GLN A 776 4.74 -4.29 -25.04
CA GLN A 776 5.96 -4.49 -25.83
C GLN A 776 6.06 -5.92 -26.35
N ILE A 777 5.87 -6.91 -25.47
CA ILE A 777 5.91 -8.34 -25.81
C ILE A 777 4.85 -8.64 -26.88
N LEU A 778 3.64 -8.10 -26.69
CA LEU A 778 2.54 -8.32 -27.62
C LEU A 778 2.82 -7.73 -29.00
N ALA A 779 3.26 -6.46 -29.04
CA ALA A 779 3.55 -5.78 -30.30
C ALA A 779 4.67 -6.48 -31.07
N LEU A 780 5.73 -6.93 -30.39
CA LEU A 780 6.81 -7.71 -31.01
C LEU A 780 6.31 -9.05 -31.56
N ASN A 781 5.51 -9.79 -30.78
CA ASN A 781 4.93 -11.05 -31.24
C ASN A 781 4.02 -10.85 -32.45
N CYS A 782 3.19 -9.81 -32.47
CA CYS A 782 2.35 -9.49 -33.62
C CYS A 782 3.17 -9.15 -34.88
N LEU A 783 4.24 -8.37 -34.73
CA LEU A 783 5.11 -8.01 -35.85
C LEU A 783 5.86 -9.23 -36.42
N ILE A 784 6.38 -10.10 -35.56
CA ILE A 784 7.05 -11.35 -35.96
C ILE A 784 6.05 -12.29 -36.67
N SER A 785 4.86 -12.47 -36.08
CA SER A 785 3.81 -13.31 -36.67
C SER A 785 3.30 -12.76 -38.00
N SER A 786 3.20 -11.43 -38.14
CA SER A 786 2.78 -10.78 -39.41
C SER A 786 3.73 -11.14 -40.55
N TYR A 787 5.04 -11.22 -40.30
CA TYR A 787 6.00 -11.68 -41.30
C TYR A 787 5.82 -13.17 -41.63
N SER A 788 5.64 -14.01 -40.60
CA SER A 788 5.42 -15.45 -40.78
C SER A 788 4.13 -15.77 -41.57
N LEU A 789 3.04 -15.05 -41.29
CA LEU A 789 1.73 -15.24 -41.94
C LEU A 789 1.64 -14.59 -43.33
N SER A 790 2.63 -13.78 -43.72
CA SER A 790 2.66 -13.13 -45.04
C SER A 790 3.70 -13.73 -45.97
N VAL A 791 4.98 -13.42 -45.75
CA VAL A 791 6.07 -13.80 -46.66
C VAL A 791 6.39 -15.29 -46.53
N LEU A 792 6.50 -15.82 -45.32
CA LEU A 792 6.83 -17.24 -45.11
C LEU A 792 5.68 -18.16 -45.52
N TYR A 793 4.44 -17.69 -45.37
CA TYR A 793 3.28 -18.38 -45.90
C TYR A 793 3.37 -18.55 -47.42
N LEU A 794 3.73 -17.49 -48.17
CA LEU A 794 3.92 -17.58 -49.63
C LEU A 794 5.05 -18.54 -50.04
N ASP A 795 6.02 -18.79 -49.15
CA ASP A 795 7.09 -19.77 -49.33
C ASP A 795 6.64 -21.22 -49.01
N GLY A 796 5.37 -21.46 -48.65
CA GLY A 796 4.82 -22.79 -48.37
C GLY A 796 5.04 -23.30 -46.95
N ILE A 797 5.44 -22.42 -46.03
CA ILE A 797 5.81 -22.81 -44.67
C ILE A 797 4.54 -22.98 -43.82
N LYS A 798 4.40 -24.16 -43.22
CA LYS A 798 3.29 -24.52 -42.33
C LYS A 798 3.83 -25.13 -41.05
N TYR A 799 3.11 -24.98 -39.94
CA TYR A 799 3.46 -25.61 -38.66
C TYR A 799 2.63 -26.88 -38.44
N GLY A 800 3.22 -27.90 -37.81
CA GLY A 800 2.49 -29.08 -37.38
C GLY A 800 1.66 -28.85 -36.11
N ASP A 801 0.59 -29.61 -35.91
CA ASP A 801 -0.30 -29.45 -34.74
C ASP A 801 0.42 -29.65 -33.40
N LYS A 802 1.36 -30.60 -33.34
CA LYS A 802 2.18 -30.87 -32.16
C LYS A 802 3.07 -29.67 -31.81
N GLN A 803 3.68 -29.06 -32.83
CA GLN A 803 4.55 -27.89 -32.71
C GLN A 803 3.76 -26.70 -32.17
N MET A 804 2.61 -26.41 -32.77
CA MET A 804 1.71 -25.32 -32.36
C MET A 804 1.19 -25.50 -30.93
N THR A 805 0.79 -26.73 -30.56
CA THR A 805 0.25 -27.03 -29.23
C THR A 805 1.28 -26.84 -28.13
N ALA A 806 2.50 -27.38 -28.30
CA ALA A 806 3.56 -27.26 -27.30
C ALA A 806 3.99 -25.80 -27.09
N MET A 807 4.14 -25.07 -28.19
CA MET A 807 4.48 -23.65 -28.18
C MET A 807 3.39 -22.80 -27.51
N GLY A 808 2.12 -23.04 -27.86
CA GLY A 808 0.97 -22.36 -27.27
C GLY A 808 0.87 -22.56 -25.74
N MET A 809 1.10 -23.79 -25.25
CA MET A 809 1.07 -24.07 -23.81
C MET A 809 2.20 -23.35 -23.05
N LEU A 810 3.45 -23.45 -23.53
CA LEU A 810 4.61 -22.82 -22.89
C LEU A 810 4.51 -21.28 -22.89
N MET A 811 4.00 -20.71 -23.99
CA MET A 811 3.77 -19.27 -24.10
C MET A 811 2.65 -18.81 -23.17
N SER A 812 1.57 -19.58 -23.05
CA SER A 812 0.46 -19.28 -22.13
C SER A 812 0.93 -19.23 -20.67
N VAL A 813 1.75 -20.21 -20.24
CA VAL A 813 2.34 -20.23 -18.89
C VAL A 813 3.24 -19.01 -18.66
N SER A 814 4.05 -18.63 -19.66
CA SER A 814 4.93 -17.47 -19.59
C SER A 814 4.12 -16.17 -19.43
N PHE A 815 3.10 -15.95 -20.26
CA PHE A 815 2.21 -14.78 -20.19
C PHE A 815 1.46 -14.69 -18.85
N MET A 816 0.88 -15.79 -18.38
CA MET A 816 0.21 -15.81 -17.06
C MET A 816 1.18 -15.47 -15.94
N SER A 817 2.43 -15.89 -16.04
CA SER A 817 3.46 -15.66 -15.02
C SER A 817 3.96 -14.21 -14.99
N VAL A 818 3.98 -13.51 -16.14
CA VAL A 818 4.30 -12.06 -16.22
C VAL A 818 3.25 -11.23 -15.46
N SER A 819 1.97 -11.59 -15.57
CA SER A 819 0.87 -10.90 -14.87
C SER A 819 0.91 -11.03 -13.33
N ARG A 820 1.73 -11.94 -12.79
CA ARG A 820 1.89 -12.21 -11.35
C ARG A 820 3.14 -11.57 -10.74
N SER A 821 3.65 -10.51 -11.36
CA SER A 821 4.81 -9.75 -10.88
C SER A 821 4.54 -9.09 -9.52
N LYS A 822 5.54 -9.09 -8.65
CA LYS A 822 5.45 -8.56 -7.28
C LYS A 822 6.28 -7.28 -7.14
N PRO A 823 5.76 -6.24 -6.46
CA PRO A 823 6.51 -5.02 -6.19
C PRO A 823 7.64 -5.28 -5.18
N LEU A 824 8.68 -4.44 -5.25
CA LEU A 824 9.73 -4.43 -4.22
C LEU A 824 9.26 -3.72 -2.94
N GLU A 825 9.81 -4.14 -1.79
CA GLU A 825 9.50 -3.53 -0.50
C GLU A 825 10.05 -2.12 -0.32
N ARG A 826 11.03 -1.71 -1.13
CA ARG A 826 11.60 -0.35 -1.13
C ARG A 826 11.02 0.44 -2.28
N LEU A 827 10.59 1.68 -2.01
CA LEU A 827 10.14 2.59 -3.06
C LEU A 827 11.37 3.19 -3.76
N SER A 828 11.44 3.10 -5.09
CA SER A 828 12.52 3.67 -5.88
C SER A 828 12.45 5.20 -5.91
N PRO A 829 13.57 5.94 -5.97
CA PRO A 829 13.54 7.39 -6.19
C PRO A 829 13.13 7.76 -7.62
N VAL A 830 13.36 6.86 -8.57
CA VAL A 830 13.06 7.07 -10.00
C VAL A 830 11.66 6.56 -10.30
N LYS A 831 10.96 7.22 -11.23
CA LYS A 831 9.64 6.83 -11.74
C LYS A 831 9.76 5.88 -12.94
N PRO A 832 8.80 4.96 -13.14
CA PRO A 832 8.75 4.14 -14.33
C PRO A 832 8.41 4.98 -15.57
N LEU A 833 8.73 4.44 -16.75
CA LEU A 833 8.28 5.04 -18.01
C LEU A 833 6.76 4.97 -18.09
N THR A 834 6.14 6.05 -18.58
CA THR A 834 4.68 6.23 -18.52
C THR A 834 3.97 5.89 -19.83
N SER A 835 4.73 5.75 -20.92
CA SER A 835 4.23 5.53 -22.29
C SER A 835 5.12 4.59 -23.08
N ILE A 836 4.51 3.78 -23.95
CA ILE A 836 5.22 2.90 -24.90
C ILE A 836 5.94 3.70 -26.02
N PHE A 837 5.41 4.88 -26.37
CA PHE A 837 6.00 5.76 -27.38
C PHE A 837 7.20 6.56 -26.86
N HIS A 838 7.63 6.31 -25.63
CA HIS A 838 8.89 6.85 -25.14
C HIS A 838 10.04 6.35 -26.05
N PRO A 839 10.94 7.23 -26.53
CA PRO A 839 11.97 6.86 -27.51
C PRO A 839 12.77 5.61 -27.16
N SER A 840 13.13 5.45 -25.87
CA SER A 840 13.83 4.25 -25.38
C SER A 840 13.09 2.93 -25.65
N LEU A 841 11.77 2.89 -25.50
CA LEU A 841 10.98 1.66 -25.64
C LEU A 841 10.58 1.44 -27.09
N PHE A 842 10.18 2.51 -27.78
CA PHE A 842 9.74 2.43 -29.16
C PHE A 842 10.89 2.08 -30.12
N ILE A 843 12.06 2.71 -29.96
CA ILE A 843 13.24 2.38 -30.78
C ILE A 843 13.75 0.99 -30.43
N SER A 844 13.73 0.59 -29.15
CA SER A 844 14.06 -0.79 -28.75
C SER A 844 13.14 -1.81 -29.42
N LEU A 845 11.83 -1.55 -29.45
CA LEU A 845 10.84 -2.39 -30.13
C LEU A 845 11.13 -2.52 -31.63
N LEU A 846 11.32 -1.40 -32.34
CA LEU A 846 11.62 -1.42 -33.77
C LEU A 846 12.96 -2.10 -34.08
N GLY A 847 13.98 -1.87 -33.26
CA GLY A 847 15.29 -2.49 -33.43
C GLY A 847 15.28 -3.99 -33.16
N GLN A 848 14.59 -4.44 -32.11
CA GLN A 848 14.38 -5.88 -31.85
C GLN A 848 13.64 -6.54 -33.02
N PHE A 849 12.57 -5.92 -33.51
CA PHE A 849 11.86 -6.40 -34.70
C PHE A 849 12.78 -6.50 -35.92
N ALA A 850 13.61 -5.49 -36.19
CA ALA A 850 14.55 -5.52 -37.30
C ALA A 850 15.59 -6.64 -37.17
N VAL A 851 16.12 -6.88 -35.97
CA VAL A 851 17.05 -7.99 -35.71
C VAL A 851 16.36 -9.33 -35.94
N HIS A 852 15.18 -9.55 -35.36
CA HIS A 852 14.40 -10.77 -35.56
C HIS A 852 14.04 -11.02 -37.03
N LEU A 853 13.69 -9.96 -37.76
CA LEU A 853 13.39 -10.05 -39.19
C LEU A 853 14.64 -10.46 -39.98
N VAL A 854 15.79 -9.83 -39.71
CA VAL A 854 17.06 -10.13 -40.40
C VAL A 854 17.53 -11.56 -40.08
N THR A 855 17.46 -11.99 -38.83
CA THR A 855 17.86 -13.36 -38.43
C THR A 855 16.96 -14.41 -39.08
N MET A 856 15.64 -14.16 -39.13
CA MET A 856 14.69 -15.03 -39.84
C MET A 856 14.98 -15.08 -41.35
N MET A 857 15.16 -13.93 -42.00
CA MET A 857 15.47 -13.88 -43.45
C MET A 857 16.77 -14.61 -43.79
N MET A 858 17.80 -14.45 -42.96
CA MET A 858 19.08 -15.14 -43.16
C MET A 858 18.97 -16.65 -42.98
N ALA A 859 18.22 -17.11 -41.97
CA ALA A 859 17.99 -18.53 -41.73
C ALA A 859 17.19 -19.17 -42.90
N VAL A 860 16.13 -18.52 -43.36
CA VAL A 860 15.30 -18.95 -44.49
C VAL A 860 16.09 -18.95 -45.80
N LYS A 861 16.91 -17.92 -46.05
CA LYS A 861 17.78 -17.88 -47.23
C LYS A 861 18.79 -19.03 -47.24
N LYS A 862 19.38 -19.35 -46.09
CA LYS A 862 20.31 -20.49 -46.01
C LYS A 862 19.60 -21.83 -46.14
N ALA A 863 18.37 -21.94 -45.65
CA ALA A 863 17.53 -23.11 -45.88
C ALA A 863 17.21 -23.26 -47.37
N LYS A 864 16.92 -22.17 -48.09
CA LYS A 864 16.67 -22.13 -49.55
C LYS A 864 17.77 -22.79 -50.37
N ASP A 865 19.04 -22.60 -49.99
CA ASP A 865 20.19 -23.18 -50.69
C ASP A 865 20.18 -24.73 -50.73
N HIS A 866 19.43 -25.40 -49.85
CA HIS A 866 19.44 -26.87 -49.70
C HIS A 866 18.19 -27.54 -50.26
N LEU A 867 17.35 -26.80 -51.01
CA LEU A 867 16.19 -27.38 -51.68
C LEU A 867 16.55 -27.93 -53.07
N PRO A 868 15.86 -28.99 -53.51
CA PRO A 868 15.97 -29.46 -54.89
C PRO A 868 15.48 -28.37 -55.86
N GLU A 869 16.14 -28.24 -57.02
CA GLU A 869 15.82 -27.23 -58.06
C GLU A 869 14.36 -27.33 -58.58
N ASP A 870 13.72 -28.50 -58.43
CA ASP A 870 12.34 -28.78 -58.83
C ASP A 870 11.29 -28.59 -57.71
N TYR A 871 11.63 -27.93 -56.59
CA TYR A 871 10.70 -27.74 -55.47
C TYR A 871 9.52 -26.82 -55.86
N LYS A 872 8.31 -27.39 -55.85
CA LYS A 872 7.05 -26.64 -56.02
C LYS A 872 6.41 -26.36 -54.67
N VAL A 873 6.06 -25.10 -54.45
CA VAL A 873 5.35 -24.64 -53.25
C VAL A 873 3.91 -25.13 -53.30
N ASP A 874 3.54 -26.00 -52.35
CA ASP A 874 2.18 -26.50 -52.18
C ASP A 874 1.51 -25.79 -50.99
N LEU A 875 0.70 -24.78 -51.29
CA LEU A 875 0.03 -23.94 -50.30
C LEU A 875 -1.28 -24.52 -49.79
N ASP A 876 -1.87 -25.47 -50.49
CA ASP A 876 -3.21 -26.02 -50.21
C ASP A 876 -3.14 -27.44 -49.64
N GLY A 877 -1.98 -28.13 -49.74
CA GLY A 877 -1.75 -29.45 -49.17
C GLY A 877 -1.59 -29.49 -47.64
N GLU A 878 -1.74 -30.67 -47.04
CA GLU A 878 -1.51 -30.89 -45.59
C GLU A 878 -0.05 -30.63 -45.19
N PHE A 879 0.20 -30.37 -43.90
CA PHE A 879 1.54 -30.16 -43.37
C PHE A 879 2.46 -31.35 -43.69
N LYS A 880 3.62 -31.07 -44.27
CA LYS A 880 4.68 -32.05 -44.54
C LYS A 880 5.97 -31.62 -43.82
N PRO A 881 6.67 -32.53 -43.11
CA PRO A 881 7.95 -32.22 -42.50
C PRO A 881 8.96 -31.76 -43.55
N GLY A 882 9.60 -30.61 -43.32
CA GLY A 882 10.57 -30.03 -44.23
C GLY A 882 11.67 -29.25 -43.50
N ILE A 883 12.82 -29.08 -44.16
CA ILE A 883 13.95 -28.29 -43.62
C ILE A 883 13.50 -26.85 -43.33
N PHE A 884 12.70 -26.25 -44.21
CA PHE A 884 12.10 -24.93 -43.98
C PHE A 884 11.25 -24.85 -42.71
N ASN A 885 10.29 -25.77 -42.56
CA ASN A 885 9.39 -25.79 -41.41
C ASN A 885 10.18 -25.94 -40.11
N SER A 886 11.19 -26.80 -40.11
CA SER A 886 12.06 -27.05 -38.96
C SER A 886 12.88 -25.81 -38.58
N VAL A 887 13.53 -25.16 -39.56
CA VAL A 887 14.34 -23.95 -39.33
C VAL A 887 13.48 -22.78 -38.84
N VAL A 888 12.34 -22.54 -39.49
CA VAL A 888 11.43 -21.44 -39.11
C VAL A 888 10.82 -21.66 -37.74
N PHE A 889 10.48 -22.91 -37.38
CA PHE A 889 10.00 -23.25 -36.05
C PHE A 889 11.06 -22.98 -34.97
N LEU A 890 12.31 -23.41 -35.19
CA LEU A 890 13.40 -23.20 -34.23
C LEU A 890 13.72 -21.71 -34.02
N VAL A 891 13.83 -20.96 -35.11
CA VAL A 891 14.08 -19.51 -35.05
C VAL A 891 12.92 -18.80 -34.35
N SER A 892 11.66 -19.11 -34.71
CA SER A 892 10.47 -18.52 -34.08
C SER A 892 10.42 -18.78 -32.57
N ASN A 893 10.77 -19.99 -32.12
CA ASN A 893 10.79 -20.32 -30.69
C ASN A 893 11.85 -19.51 -29.92
N VAL A 894 13.07 -19.39 -30.44
CA VAL A 894 14.12 -18.58 -29.78
C VAL A 894 13.75 -17.10 -29.79
N GLN A 895 13.18 -16.59 -30.88
CA GLN A 895 12.73 -15.20 -30.96
C GLN A 895 11.66 -14.92 -29.90
N GLN A 896 10.69 -15.81 -29.71
CA GLN A 896 9.68 -15.65 -28.67
C GLN A 896 10.28 -15.64 -27.26
N VAL A 897 11.19 -16.55 -26.94
CA VAL A 897 11.89 -16.54 -25.64
C VAL A 897 12.69 -15.24 -25.46
N THR A 898 13.36 -14.77 -26.53
CA THR A 898 14.14 -13.53 -26.54
C THR A 898 13.27 -12.31 -26.23
N VAL A 899 12.10 -12.21 -26.88
CA VAL A 899 11.14 -11.14 -26.63
C VAL A 899 10.76 -11.07 -25.14
N PHE A 900 10.54 -12.20 -24.47
CA PHE A 900 10.27 -12.21 -23.03
C PHE A 900 11.49 -11.81 -22.20
N VAL A 901 12.65 -12.42 -22.43
CA VAL A 901 13.85 -12.22 -21.61
C VAL A 901 14.38 -10.78 -21.71
N VAL A 902 14.36 -10.19 -22.90
CA VAL A 902 14.88 -8.84 -23.14
C VAL A 902 13.93 -7.76 -22.60
N ASN A 903 12.63 -7.91 -22.83
CA ASN A 903 11.64 -6.88 -22.46
C ASN A 903 11.16 -6.98 -21.01
N LEU A 904 11.37 -8.11 -20.31
CA LEU A 904 11.07 -8.20 -18.89
C LEU A 904 11.99 -7.27 -18.08
N GLN A 905 11.37 -6.30 -17.41
CA GLN A 905 12.05 -5.38 -16.49
C GLN A 905 11.77 -5.83 -15.05
N GLY A 906 12.82 -5.86 -14.22
CA GLY A 906 12.69 -6.18 -12.80
C GLY A 906 12.92 -4.94 -11.94
N ARG A 907 14.09 -4.91 -11.29
CA ARG A 907 14.53 -3.81 -10.45
C ARG A 907 14.66 -2.52 -11.27
N PRO A 908 14.34 -1.33 -10.72
CA PRO A 908 14.09 -1.04 -9.30
C PRO A 908 12.62 -1.09 -8.86
N PHE A 909 11.69 -1.58 -9.69
CA PHE A 909 10.25 -1.48 -9.41
C PHE A 909 9.63 -2.80 -8.94
N MET A 910 10.10 -3.92 -9.48
CA MET A 910 9.56 -5.25 -9.21
C MET A 910 10.68 -6.28 -9.04
N ASN A 911 10.30 -7.46 -8.58
CA ASN A 911 11.20 -8.60 -8.44
C ASN A 911 11.80 -9.00 -9.80
N GLY A 912 13.03 -9.53 -9.78
CA GLY A 912 13.74 -9.95 -10.99
C GLY A 912 13.22 -11.28 -11.56
N LEU A 913 13.65 -11.63 -12.78
CA LEU A 913 13.33 -12.91 -13.44
C LEU A 913 13.66 -14.13 -12.56
N THR A 914 14.81 -14.10 -11.88
CA THR A 914 15.27 -15.20 -11.02
C THR A 914 14.39 -15.47 -9.80
N GLU A 915 13.60 -14.49 -9.37
CA GLU A 915 12.69 -14.59 -8.22
C GLU A 915 11.29 -15.08 -8.65
N ASN A 916 10.91 -14.84 -9.91
CA ASN A 916 9.68 -15.35 -10.51
C ASN A 916 9.90 -16.78 -11.03
N ARG A 917 9.79 -17.78 -10.13
CA ARG A 917 10.08 -19.19 -10.44
C ARG A 917 9.27 -19.75 -11.61
N PRO A 918 7.93 -19.55 -11.69
CA PRO A 918 7.15 -20.07 -12.82
C PRO A 918 7.61 -19.51 -14.17
N LEU A 919 7.86 -18.20 -14.25
CA LEU A 919 8.34 -17.56 -15.47
C LEU A 919 9.74 -18.05 -15.86
N LEU A 920 10.65 -18.14 -14.89
CA LEU A 920 12.02 -18.59 -15.12
C LEU A 920 12.05 -20.03 -15.66
N TRP A 921 11.34 -20.96 -15.03
CA TRP A 921 11.33 -22.36 -15.46
C TRP A 921 10.65 -22.53 -16.81
N SER A 922 9.56 -21.80 -17.09
CA SER A 922 8.90 -21.84 -18.39
C SER A 922 9.85 -21.42 -19.51
N LEU A 923 10.49 -20.25 -19.39
CA LEU A 923 11.43 -19.75 -20.40
C LEU A 923 12.67 -20.63 -20.54
N LEU A 924 13.18 -21.18 -19.43
CA LEU A 924 14.34 -22.05 -19.43
C LEU A 924 14.05 -23.39 -20.11
N ILE A 925 12.89 -23.99 -19.83
CA ILE A 925 12.46 -25.23 -20.49
C ILE A 925 12.33 -24.99 -22.00
N THR A 926 11.66 -23.91 -22.43
CA THR A 926 11.52 -23.59 -23.85
C THR A 926 12.88 -23.37 -24.53
N PHE A 927 13.77 -22.62 -23.88
CA PHE A 927 15.12 -22.34 -24.40
C PHE A 927 15.94 -23.62 -24.55
N ILE A 928 16.03 -24.45 -23.50
CA ILE A 928 16.78 -25.71 -23.53
C ILE A 928 16.22 -26.64 -24.60
N LEU A 929 14.89 -26.80 -24.63
CA LEU A 929 14.23 -27.68 -25.58
C LEU A 929 14.50 -27.25 -27.04
N THR A 930 14.47 -25.95 -27.32
CA THR A 930 14.76 -25.43 -28.67
C THR A 930 16.22 -25.61 -29.06
N PHE A 931 17.15 -25.42 -28.12
CA PHE A 931 18.57 -25.69 -28.38
C PHE A 931 18.86 -27.19 -28.56
N MET A 932 18.21 -28.05 -27.78
CA MET A 932 18.29 -29.52 -27.96
C MET A 932 17.77 -29.94 -29.33
N PHE A 933 16.69 -29.33 -29.82
CA PHE A 933 16.19 -29.59 -31.16
C PHE A 933 17.16 -29.13 -32.24
N ALA A 934 17.75 -27.93 -32.07
CA ALA A 934 18.72 -27.36 -33.01
C ALA A 934 20.09 -28.06 -32.99
N SER A 935 20.48 -28.71 -31.89
CA SER A 935 21.73 -29.48 -31.81
C SER A 935 21.57 -30.94 -32.20
N GLU A 936 20.34 -31.40 -32.47
CA GLU A 936 20.00 -32.78 -32.83
C GLU A 936 20.46 -33.83 -31.81
N THR A 937 20.65 -33.41 -30.56
CA THR A 937 21.18 -34.26 -29.49
C THR A 937 20.23 -35.40 -29.12
N VAL A 938 18.94 -35.24 -29.37
CA VAL A 938 17.94 -36.30 -29.14
C VAL A 938 17.12 -36.52 -30.42
N PRO A 939 17.59 -37.36 -31.35
CA PRO A 939 16.94 -37.59 -32.66
C PRO A 939 15.50 -38.07 -32.53
N SER A 940 15.19 -38.90 -31.53
CA SER A 940 13.85 -39.43 -31.27
C SER A 940 12.84 -38.32 -30.94
N LEU A 941 13.28 -37.31 -30.18
CA LEU A 941 12.44 -36.18 -29.82
C LEU A 941 12.21 -35.26 -31.03
N ASN A 942 13.22 -35.07 -31.87
CA ASN A 942 13.07 -34.34 -33.14
C ASN A 942 12.05 -35.03 -34.07
N LYS A 943 12.10 -36.37 -34.16
CA LYS A 943 11.12 -37.15 -34.93
C LYS A 943 9.70 -37.02 -34.38
N TYR A 944 9.53 -37.03 -33.05
CA TYR A 944 8.21 -36.82 -32.41
C TYR A 944 7.60 -35.46 -32.76
N PHE A 945 8.43 -34.40 -32.77
CA PHE A 945 8.05 -33.03 -33.13
C PHE A 945 8.05 -32.76 -34.65
N GLU A 946 8.18 -33.80 -35.48
CA GLU A 946 8.15 -33.69 -36.95
C GLU A 946 9.23 -32.73 -37.49
N LEU A 947 10.39 -32.68 -36.83
CA LEU A 947 11.57 -31.93 -37.24
C LEU A 947 12.47 -32.79 -38.13
N VAL A 948 12.90 -32.22 -39.25
CA VAL A 948 13.75 -32.88 -40.24
C VAL A 948 15.23 -32.71 -39.85
N PRO A 949 16.05 -33.78 -39.92
CA PRO A 949 17.47 -33.67 -39.66
C PRO A 949 18.16 -32.72 -40.66
N PHE A 950 19.14 -31.97 -40.17
CA PHE A 950 19.90 -31.01 -40.95
C PHE A 950 20.82 -31.71 -41.96
N PRO A 951 21.00 -31.13 -43.15
CA PRO A 951 21.77 -31.76 -44.22
C PRO A 951 23.27 -31.84 -43.93
N ASP A 952 23.83 -30.80 -43.27
CA ASP A 952 25.27 -30.68 -43.00
C ASP A 952 25.54 -30.16 -41.58
N GLU A 953 26.66 -30.58 -40.98
CA GLU A 953 27.10 -30.05 -39.68
C GLU A 953 27.38 -28.54 -39.74
N ALA A 954 27.90 -28.06 -40.87
CA ALA A 954 28.13 -26.63 -41.09
C ALA A 954 26.81 -25.82 -41.11
N PHE A 955 25.72 -26.43 -41.60
CA PHE A 955 24.40 -25.82 -41.59
C PHE A 955 23.83 -25.78 -40.16
N ARG A 956 23.94 -26.89 -39.41
CA ARG A 956 23.55 -26.95 -37.99
C ARG A 956 24.28 -25.90 -37.15
N ASP A 957 25.60 -25.79 -37.31
CA ASP A 957 26.43 -24.79 -36.63
C ASP A 957 26.02 -23.35 -36.99
N PHE A 958 25.67 -23.10 -38.25
CA PHE A 958 25.18 -21.81 -38.69
C PHE A 958 23.86 -21.44 -38.00
N ILE A 959 22.91 -22.37 -37.94
CA ILE A 959 21.63 -22.17 -37.24
C ILE A 959 21.89 -21.93 -35.74
N LEU A 960 22.68 -22.76 -35.07
CA LEU A 960 22.99 -22.55 -33.64
C LEU A 960 23.63 -21.18 -33.37
N ARG A 961 24.53 -20.72 -34.25
CA ARG A 961 25.14 -19.38 -34.14
C ARG A 961 24.11 -18.27 -34.36
N ILE A 962 23.22 -18.40 -35.34
CA ILE A 962 22.23 -17.34 -35.62
C ILE A 962 21.24 -17.17 -34.47
N LEU A 963 20.82 -18.28 -33.85
CA LEU A 963 19.96 -18.29 -32.66
C LEU A 963 20.62 -17.56 -31.47
N MET A 964 21.91 -17.80 -31.22
CA MET A 964 22.65 -17.11 -30.16
C MET A 964 22.88 -15.63 -30.45
N VAL A 965 23.18 -15.29 -31.71
CA VAL A 965 23.36 -13.89 -32.14
C VAL A 965 22.08 -13.09 -31.97
N ASP A 966 20.92 -13.65 -32.32
CA ASP A 966 19.61 -13.01 -32.14
C ASP A 966 19.40 -12.56 -30.68
N VAL A 967 19.59 -13.48 -29.72
CA VAL A 967 19.44 -13.22 -28.28
C VAL A 967 20.41 -12.11 -27.82
N VAL A 968 21.69 -12.23 -28.17
CA VAL A 968 22.75 -11.32 -27.69
C VAL A 968 22.58 -9.92 -28.26
N VAL A 969 22.30 -9.81 -29.57
CA VAL A 969 22.15 -8.50 -30.23
C VAL A 969 20.90 -7.80 -29.72
N CYS A 970 19.76 -8.49 -29.61
CA CYS A 970 18.54 -7.91 -29.04
C CYS A 970 18.74 -7.43 -27.60
N PHE A 971 19.41 -8.23 -26.77
CA PHE A 971 19.72 -7.84 -25.39
C PHE A 971 20.62 -6.60 -25.33
N LEU A 972 21.73 -6.57 -26.08
CA LEU A 972 22.65 -5.44 -26.08
C LEU A 972 22.00 -4.17 -26.63
N PHE A 973 21.18 -4.30 -27.67
CA PHE A 973 20.47 -3.17 -28.27
C PHE A 973 19.47 -2.54 -27.29
N ASP A 974 18.66 -3.34 -26.60
CA ASP A 974 17.73 -2.82 -25.59
C ASP A 974 18.47 -2.13 -24.42
N ARG A 975 19.58 -2.71 -23.95
CA ARG A 975 20.40 -2.10 -22.88
C ARG A 975 21.03 -0.79 -23.34
N LEU A 976 21.48 -0.71 -24.59
CA LEU A 976 22.00 0.51 -25.19
C LEU A 976 20.93 1.61 -25.25
N MET A 977 19.71 1.30 -25.70
CA MET A 977 18.62 2.29 -25.74
C MET A 977 18.29 2.83 -24.34
N LYS A 978 18.24 1.95 -23.32
CA LYS A 978 18.05 2.35 -21.92
C LYS A 978 19.21 3.21 -21.40
N PHE A 979 20.44 2.94 -21.81
CA PHE A 979 21.61 3.74 -21.44
C PHE A 979 21.56 5.16 -22.05
N ILE A 980 21.19 5.27 -23.34
CA ILE A 980 21.13 6.55 -24.07
C ILE A 980 19.98 7.43 -23.56
N PHE A 981 18.76 6.88 -23.47
CA PHE A 981 17.56 7.67 -23.21
C PHE A 981 17.11 7.67 -21.73
N CYS A 982 17.49 6.65 -20.94
CA CYS A 982 16.94 6.40 -19.60
C CYS A 982 18.02 6.11 -18.56
N ARG A 983 19.16 6.82 -18.62
CA ARG A 983 20.35 6.59 -17.79
C ARG A 983 20.03 6.40 -16.31
N LYS A 984 19.21 7.28 -15.72
CA LYS A 984 18.84 7.22 -14.28
C LYS A 984 18.13 5.92 -13.89
N ILE A 985 17.24 5.40 -14.74
CA ILE A 985 16.52 4.15 -14.49
C ILE A 985 17.49 2.97 -14.54
N LEU A 986 18.41 2.97 -15.52
CA LEU A 986 19.40 1.91 -15.67
C LEU A 986 20.36 1.84 -14.46
N PHE A 987 20.90 2.98 -14.01
CA PHE A 987 21.75 3.00 -12.82
C PHE A 987 21.01 2.57 -11.55
N ALA A 988 19.77 3.03 -11.34
CA ALA A 988 18.94 2.58 -10.23
C ALA A 988 18.64 1.06 -10.28
N SER A 989 18.50 0.50 -11.48
CA SER A 989 18.35 -0.95 -11.68
C SER A 989 19.63 -1.71 -11.31
N MET A 990 20.80 -1.20 -11.72
CA MET A 990 22.10 -1.80 -11.40
C MET A 990 22.40 -1.75 -9.90
N GLU A 991 22.19 -0.60 -9.24
CA GLU A 991 22.35 -0.45 -7.80
C GLU A 991 21.40 -1.34 -6.99
N GLY A 992 20.18 -1.54 -7.50
CA GLY A 992 19.22 -2.44 -6.88
C GLY A 992 19.59 -3.92 -7.03
N THR A 993 20.42 -4.29 -8.02
CA THR A 993 20.78 -5.68 -8.30
C THR A 993 21.74 -6.21 -7.25
N THR A 994 21.27 -7.16 -6.44
CA THR A 994 22.07 -7.70 -5.34
C THR A 994 23.05 -8.77 -5.83
N MET A 995 24.18 -8.94 -5.15
CA MET A 995 25.13 -10.04 -5.46
C MET A 995 24.49 -11.44 -5.36
N SER A 996 23.45 -11.58 -4.54
CA SER A 996 22.64 -12.80 -4.48
C SER A 996 21.92 -13.07 -5.81
N ASP A 997 21.43 -12.03 -6.49
CA ASP A 997 20.75 -12.19 -7.79
C ASP A 997 21.74 -12.64 -8.86
N VAL A 998 22.94 -12.06 -8.88
CA VAL A 998 24.01 -12.43 -9.80
C VAL A 998 24.45 -13.88 -9.57
N MET A 999 24.63 -14.31 -8.32
CA MET A 999 24.96 -15.71 -8.00
C MET A 999 23.83 -16.68 -8.38
N ARG A 1000 22.57 -16.30 -8.19
CA ARG A 1000 21.42 -17.12 -8.62
C ARG A 1000 21.37 -17.26 -10.13
N LEU A 1001 21.57 -16.16 -10.86
CA LEU A 1001 21.67 -16.18 -12.31
C LEU A 1001 22.83 -17.06 -12.78
N GLY A 1002 24.02 -16.89 -12.18
CA GLY A 1002 25.19 -17.73 -12.46
C GLY A 1002 24.93 -19.21 -12.18
N ARG A 1003 24.22 -19.54 -11.10
CA ARG A 1003 23.79 -20.93 -10.82
C ARG A 1003 22.81 -21.44 -11.88
N THR A 1004 21.85 -20.62 -12.31
CA THR A 1004 20.91 -21.01 -13.37
C THR A 1004 21.62 -21.23 -14.70
N VAL A 1005 22.53 -20.34 -15.09
CA VAL A 1005 23.38 -20.51 -16.28
C VAL A 1005 24.27 -21.75 -16.15
N GLY A 1006 24.84 -22.00 -14.97
CA GLY A 1006 25.60 -23.21 -14.69
C GLY A 1006 24.76 -24.48 -14.81
N VAL A 1007 23.50 -24.47 -14.33
CA VAL A 1007 22.56 -25.59 -14.51
C VAL A 1007 22.21 -25.78 -15.99
N ILE A 1008 21.98 -24.70 -16.76
CA ILE A 1008 21.76 -24.79 -18.21
C ILE A 1008 22.97 -25.43 -18.88
N PHE A 1009 24.18 -24.97 -18.56
CA PHE A 1009 25.41 -25.51 -19.14
C PHE A 1009 25.62 -26.99 -18.77
N VAL A 1010 25.37 -27.37 -17.51
CA VAL A 1010 25.44 -28.76 -17.05
C VAL A 1010 24.38 -29.62 -17.71
N LEU A 1011 23.14 -29.15 -17.84
CA LEU A 1011 22.08 -29.89 -18.52
C LEU A 1011 22.44 -30.07 -20.00
N MET A 1012 22.85 -29.01 -20.70
CA MET A 1012 23.30 -29.12 -22.09
C MET A 1012 24.46 -30.12 -22.22
N HIS A 1013 25.47 -30.05 -21.35
CA HIS A 1013 26.60 -30.99 -21.36
C HIS A 1013 26.21 -32.42 -20.97
N MET A 1014 25.25 -32.60 -20.06
CA MET A 1014 24.75 -33.92 -19.64
C MET A 1014 23.94 -34.59 -20.75
N PHE A 1015 23.15 -33.82 -21.49
CA PHE A 1015 22.39 -34.33 -22.63
C PHE A 1015 23.27 -34.59 -23.85
N LEU A 1016 24.35 -33.82 -24.05
CA LEU A 1016 25.33 -34.02 -25.13
C LEU A 1016 26.22 -35.27 -24.98
N GLY A 1017 26.13 -36.02 -23.88
CA GLY A 1017 27.07 -37.11 -23.58
C GLY A 1017 26.45 -38.41 -23.11
N ASN A 1018 25.15 -38.65 -23.33
CA ASN A 1018 24.44 -39.77 -22.72
C ASN A 1018 23.51 -40.52 -23.69
N ASP A 1019 23.97 -40.69 -24.93
CA ASP A 1019 23.23 -41.37 -26.01
C ASP A 1019 22.83 -42.81 -25.62
N GLU A 1020 23.70 -43.52 -24.89
CA GLU A 1020 23.48 -44.93 -24.47
C GLU A 1020 22.29 -45.12 -23.51
N GLN A 1021 22.06 -44.20 -22.55
CA GLN A 1021 20.95 -44.33 -21.59
C GLN A 1021 19.58 -44.07 -22.23
N TRP A 1022 19.54 -43.24 -23.28
CA TRP A 1022 18.32 -42.97 -24.03
C TRP A 1022 17.98 -44.11 -24.98
N GLU A 1023 18.98 -44.71 -25.64
CA GLU A 1023 18.78 -45.95 -26.40
C GLU A 1023 18.28 -47.10 -25.54
N GLU A 1024 18.74 -47.21 -24.28
CA GLU A 1024 18.30 -48.24 -23.33
C GLU A 1024 16.85 -48.03 -22.86
N MET A 1025 16.42 -46.79 -22.59
CA MET A 1025 15.01 -46.47 -22.30
C MET A 1025 14.09 -46.74 -23.51
N ILE A 1026 14.57 -46.47 -24.72
CA ILE A 1026 13.83 -46.73 -25.96
C ILE A 1026 13.73 -48.23 -26.23
N ARG A 1027 14.79 -49.01 -26.00
CA ARG A 1027 14.70 -50.48 -26.05
C ARG A 1027 13.65 -51.02 -25.08
N MET A 1028 13.57 -50.48 -23.87
CA MET A 1028 12.54 -50.89 -22.90
C MET A 1028 11.12 -50.52 -23.36
N GLU A 1029 10.94 -49.42 -24.09
CA GLU A 1029 9.65 -48.98 -24.62
C GLU A 1029 9.25 -49.75 -25.90
N GLU A 1030 10.19 -50.01 -26.81
CA GLU A 1030 9.99 -50.88 -27.98
C GLU A 1030 9.74 -52.35 -27.57
N GLU A 1031 10.45 -52.86 -26.56
CA GLU A 1031 10.18 -54.19 -25.96
C GLU A 1031 8.83 -54.23 -25.23
N GLY A 1032 8.40 -53.11 -24.63
CA GLY A 1032 7.07 -52.95 -24.05
C GLY A 1032 5.95 -53.01 -25.09
N TYR A 1033 6.11 -52.29 -26.20
CA TYR A 1033 5.16 -52.29 -27.33
C TYR A 1033 5.12 -53.63 -28.06
N LEU A 1034 6.25 -54.31 -28.23
CA LEU A 1034 6.31 -55.68 -28.79
C LEU A 1034 5.64 -56.70 -27.87
N ASN A 1035 5.77 -56.58 -26.54
CA ASN A 1035 5.08 -57.47 -25.61
C ASN A 1035 3.56 -57.23 -25.58
N GLU A 1036 3.09 -55.98 -25.72
CA GLU A 1036 1.66 -55.68 -25.87
C GLU A 1036 1.08 -56.23 -27.19
N THR A 1037 1.80 -56.08 -28.30
CA THR A 1037 1.35 -56.63 -29.60
C THR A 1037 1.46 -58.15 -29.70
N VAL A 1038 2.40 -58.79 -29.00
CA VAL A 1038 2.49 -60.26 -28.91
C VAL A 1038 1.41 -60.83 -27.97
N MET A 1039 1.03 -60.13 -26.90
CA MET A 1039 -0.14 -60.51 -26.09
C MET A 1039 -1.44 -60.43 -26.90
N ASP A 1040 -1.66 -59.35 -27.65
CA ASP A 1040 -2.84 -59.17 -28.51
C ASP A 1040 -2.92 -60.22 -29.65
N ALA A 1041 -1.77 -60.64 -30.21
CA ALA A 1041 -1.72 -61.68 -31.23
C ALA A 1041 -1.95 -63.10 -30.67
N SER A 1042 -1.62 -63.34 -29.39
CA SER A 1042 -1.82 -64.64 -28.74
C SER A 1042 -3.29 -64.88 -28.32
N ASP A 1043 -4.02 -63.81 -27.97
CA ASP A 1043 -5.45 -63.87 -27.63
C ASP A 1043 -6.36 -63.99 -28.87
N ALA A 1044 -5.89 -63.56 -30.04
CA ALA A 1044 -6.63 -63.70 -31.30
C ALA A 1044 -6.72 -65.15 -31.82
N ASN A 1045 -5.80 -66.05 -31.44
CA ASN A 1045 -5.79 -67.45 -31.89
C ASN A 1045 -6.59 -68.42 -31.00
N VAL A 1046 -7.14 -67.95 -29.87
CA VAL A 1046 -7.96 -68.76 -28.96
C VAL A 1046 -9.47 -68.58 -29.21
N MET A 1047 -9.88 -67.53 -29.93
CA MET A 1047 -11.30 -67.19 -30.13
C MET A 1047 -11.94 -67.67 -31.46
N THR A 1048 -11.36 -68.65 -32.17
CA THR A 1048 -11.96 -69.20 -33.40
C THR A 1048 -12.19 -70.71 -33.42
N LEU A 1049 -12.28 -71.38 -32.26
CA LEU A 1049 -12.53 -72.84 -32.19
C LEU A 1049 -13.69 -73.31 -31.31
N GLU A 1050 -14.44 -72.43 -30.65
CA GLU A 1050 -15.54 -72.86 -29.75
C GLU A 1050 -16.87 -72.16 -30.04
N THR A 1051 -17.42 -72.33 -31.24
CA THR A 1051 -18.87 -72.08 -31.49
C THR A 1051 -19.42 -73.05 -32.54
N HIS A 1052 -19.42 -74.35 -32.24
CA HIS A 1052 -20.37 -75.29 -32.85
C HIS A 1052 -20.34 -76.63 -32.09
N THR A 1053 -21.20 -76.80 -31.07
CA THR A 1053 -21.94 -78.07 -30.84
C THR A 1053 -22.94 -77.96 -29.67
N GLN A 1054 -24.21 -78.21 -30.01
CA GLN A 1054 -25.23 -79.00 -29.28
C GLN A 1054 -25.71 -78.49 -27.90
N VAL A 1055 -26.99 -78.10 -27.73
CA VAL A 1055 -28.22 -78.93 -27.69
C VAL A 1055 -28.19 -80.00 -26.60
N GLY A 1056 -29.04 -79.85 -25.58
CA GLY A 1056 -29.49 -80.97 -24.72
C GLY A 1056 -29.69 -80.63 -23.23
N GLU A 1057 -30.95 -80.45 -22.84
CA GLU A 1057 -31.60 -80.86 -21.56
C GLU A 1057 -30.82 -80.75 -20.23
N LEU A 1058 -31.16 -79.75 -19.40
CA LEU A 1058 -31.92 -79.84 -18.13
C LEU A 1058 -31.82 -78.53 -17.33
#